data_AF-A0A1I8P807-F1
#
_entry.id   AF-A0A1I8P807-F1
#
_cell.length_a   1.000
_cell.length_b   1.000
_cell.length_c   1.000
_cell.angle_alpha   90.00
_cell.angle_beta   90.00
_cell.angle_gamma   90.00
#
_symmetry.space_group_name_H-M   'P 1'
#
loop_
_entity.id
_entity.type
_entity.pdbx_description
1 polymer ?
#
loop_
_entity_poly.entity_id
_entity_poly.type
_entity_poly.pdbx_seq_one_letter_code
_entity_poly.pdbx_strand_id
1 'polypeptide(L)'
;MVENSNSDVEEEEDITASLAAMNLTIQDQIQELSKRLNNVNEELQQQVRDKHGALLQQATHAGRFDAALNSLADDVQKIRSSGYRLKHQVDNQFQLIENRTKVLSRLHELSHLLRSSKTLLTLTTKLRGTKDILKQAELHYELNELIEDPDLKKIEFVQAARNYVINSRQKIRNLTQMQLVTGLQERNEQQICNALRIFMNFNTLENSLNNLVTTFIAELEQSLKECFAGNDISVLSKNDPSKPLTTSPKASGSIRGPGKTPQLTTTQNFRAKFWKSLHWLIYDELYECCTQIMLLKKALEQVQQFNGLLTSNTSEQLTSIRFWQATQKLLRKYFHECPAHITQTLQEGLSKLLSSIRGLEEKLNKEFIFDEDLFTPLEVGYVSKCAANMKACLAGVDLPNNETVDNFIRVASSELSNALVDARLGNAISSVFISCSKDFCTKLEAQIKLGPDSVQVVDLPNTQQIQNSLLANILFYFKDSVKRMLSDLGQQFEKTKTSAKTDIAKSLDQADLLITTILQQIMDSIVSTINIIILSIHREPGLNTEKISTAGPSMYMKELQEFIQRVWQNHISAYEDKEIVSKCGQEVAKRCINYFIHNLSIVRPSQAGRQRLKNDCMHMENTLKPLSSNISELGNSARILRAMSFLIVQRPAELVKQTVGTDSLVPSYIILLLLFGYAGQELQSPHTTVNWSNERFIEWLEGHTNEREKLELISGALQRYRDSVRRKKSEQYDEVYPLMVEYFEKASKVDH
;
A
#
# COMPACT_ATOMS: atom_id res chain seq x y z
N MET A 1 -67.93 71.12 30.70
CA MET A 1 -67.81 72.47 30.13
C MET A 1 -66.51 73.05 30.69
N VAL A 2 -65.58 73.61 29.93
CA VAL A 2 -65.79 74.54 28.81
C VAL A 2 -64.58 74.49 27.86
N GLU A 3 -64.82 74.28 26.58
CA GLU A 3 -64.68 75.33 25.55
C GLU A 3 -66.02 75.24 24.80
N ASN A 4 -66.77 76.29 24.46
CA ASN A 4 -66.41 77.67 24.21
C ASN A 4 -67.68 78.54 24.31
N SER A 5 -67.53 79.86 24.23
CA SER A 5 -68.53 80.95 24.13
C SER A 5 -68.80 81.75 25.41
N ASN A 6 -68.29 82.99 25.45
CA ASN A 6 -69.16 84.17 25.43
C ASN A 6 -68.40 85.47 25.17
N SER A 7 -68.98 86.26 24.28
CA SER A 7 -68.79 87.70 24.09
C SER A 7 -69.70 88.47 25.06
N ASP A 8 -69.09 89.29 25.91
CA ASP A 8 -69.29 90.74 26.10
C ASP A 8 -70.69 91.42 26.29
N VAL A 9 -70.70 92.27 27.34
CA VAL A 9 -71.33 93.62 27.62
C VAL A 9 -72.66 93.83 28.39
N GLU A 10 -72.61 94.88 29.28
CA GLU A 10 -73.63 95.91 29.71
C GLU A 10 -74.50 95.62 30.98
N GLU A 11 -74.88 96.53 31.91
CA GLU A 11 -74.66 97.98 32.23
C GLU A 11 -75.28 98.33 33.64
N GLU A 12 -75.11 99.57 34.14
CA GLU A 12 -75.48 100.19 35.45
C GLU A 12 -76.98 100.59 35.67
N GLU A 13 -77.42 100.92 36.92
CA GLU A 13 -78.14 102.18 37.28
C GLU A 13 -78.57 102.39 38.78
N ASP A 14 -78.61 103.70 39.16
CA ASP A 14 -79.39 104.45 40.19
C ASP A 14 -79.02 104.41 41.71
N ILE A 15 -78.59 105.45 42.45
CA ILE A 15 -78.84 106.92 42.59
C ILE A 15 -79.85 107.30 43.71
N THR A 16 -79.31 108.04 44.69
CA THR A 16 -79.91 109.12 45.52
C THR A 16 -81.25 108.91 46.26
N ALA A 17 -81.19 109.08 47.59
CA ALA A 17 -82.10 109.98 48.28
C ALA A 17 -81.52 110.45 49.63
N SER A 18 -81.49 111.78 49.78
CA SER A 18 -81.76 112.46 51.05
C SER A 18 -80.60 112.77 52.00
N LEU A 19 -79.73 113.67 51.54
CA LEU A 19 -79.20 114.78 52.35
C LEU A 19 -80.31 115.85 52.53
N ALA A 20 -80.66 116.25 53.76
CA ALA A 20 -81.05 117.64 54.06
C ALA A 20 -81.42 117.87 55.54
N ALA A 21 -81.00 119.04 56.04
CA ALA A 21 -81.59 119.80 57.16
C ALA A 21 -81.33 119.21 58.57
N MET A 22 -80.19 119.48 59.24
CA MET A 22 -79.49 120.76 59.44
C MET A 22 -80.29 121.79 60.25
N ASN A 23 -79.68 122.20 61.37
CA ASN A 23 -79.70 123.53 62.01
C ASN A 23 -80.75 123.83 63.10
N LEU A 24 -80.45 123.37 64.32
CA LEU A 24 -80.57 124.20 65.54
C LEU A 24 -79.14 124.42 66.09
N THR A 25 -78.95 125.47 66.87
CA THR A 25 -77.66 125.88 67.45
C THR A 25 -76.89 124.72 68.11
N ILE A 26 -75.59 124.62 67.80
CA ILE A 26 -74.71 123.44 68.01
C ILE A 26 -74.70 122.92 69.47
N GLN A 27 -74.85 123.81 70.46
CA GLN A 27 -74.83 123.41 71.87
C GLN A 27 -76.10 122.65 72.30
N ASP A 28 -77.27 123.05 71.78
CA ASP A 28 -78.57 122.49 72.19
C ASP A 28 -78.92 121.20 71.41
N GLN A 29 -78.48 121.05 70.15
CA GLN A 29 -78.72 119.81 69.38
C GLN A 29 -77.92 118.61 69.89
N ILE A 30 -76.73 118.83 70.46
CA ILE A 30 -75.93 117.76 71.08
C ILE A 30 -76.67 117.19 72.32
N GLN A 31 -77.39 118.03 73.08
CA GLN A 31 -78.21 117.54 74.20
C GLN A 31 -79.47 116.77 73.75
N GLU A 32 -80.15 117.21 72.69
CA GLU A 32 -81.36 116.52 72.18
C GLU A 32 -81.03 115.20 71.42
N LEU A 33 -79.89 115.13 70.69
CA LEU A 33 -79.41 113.90 70.03
C LEU A 33 -79.03 112.81 71.04
N SER A 34 -78.42 113.16 72.18
CA SER A 34 -78.13 112.19 73.25
C SER A 34 -79.39 111.62 73.89
N LYS A 35 -80.49 112.39 73.95
CA LYS A 35 -81.77 111.91 74.50
C LYS A 35 -82.48 110.94 73.55
N ARG A 36 -82.48 111.19 72.23
CA ARG A 36 -83.12 110.30 71.24
C ARG A 36 -82.35 108.99 70.98
N LEU A 37 -81.02 108.99 71.04
CA LEU A 37 -80.20 107.79 70.82
C LEU A 37 -80.44 106.70 71.88
N ASN A 38 -80.71 107.08 73.13
CA ASN A 38 -80.97 106.13 74.21
C ASN A 38 -82.32 105.41 74.06
N ASN A 39 -83.38 106.10 73.60
CA ASN A 39 -84.70 105.48 73.40
C ASN A 39 -84.70 104.42 72.29
N VAL A 40 -84.01 104.65 71.17
CA VAL A 40 -83.98 103.69 70.05
C VAL A 40 -83.24 102.40 70.41
N ASN A 41 -82.30 102.48 71.36
CA ASN A 41 -81.57 101.31 71.85
C ASN A 41 -82.47 100.35 72.68
N GLU A 42 -83.54 100.84 73.32
CA GLU A 42 -84.49 100.00 74.07
C GLU A 42 -85.45 99.23 73.16
N GLU A 43 -86.00 99.86 72.11
CA GLU A 43 -86.96 99.22 71.19
C GLU A 43 -86.34 98.04 70.41
N LEU A 44 -85.06 98.12 70.01
CA LEU A 44 -84.35 97.08 69.28
C LEU A 44 -84.13 95.81 70.14
N GLN A 45 -84.09 95.94 71.47
CA GLN A 45 -83.95 94.78 72.37
C GLN A 45 -85.24 93.95 72.50
N GLN A 46 -86.42 94.54 72.31
CA GLN A 46 -87.70 93.85 72.49
C GLN A 46 -87.98 92.86 71.35
N GLN A 47 -87.76 93.25 70.09
CA GLN A 47 -88.05 92.39 68.92
C GLN A 47 -87.14 91.14 68.83
N VAL A 48 -85.89 91.22 69.29
CA VAL A 48 -84.93 90.10 69.22
C VAL A 48 -85.31 88.92 70.14
N ARG A 49 -86.09 89.16 71.20
CA ARG A 49 -86.46 88.11 72.17
C ARG A 49 -87.48 87.11 71.63
N ASP A 50 -88.46 87.55 70.85
CA ASP A 50 -89.61 86.70 70.50
C ASP A 50 -89.34 85.63 69.42
N LYS A 51 -88.31 85.78 68.57
CA LYS A 51 -88.02 84.83 67.46
C LYS A 51 -86.79 83.94 67.64
N HIS A 52 -86.24 83.86 68.86
CA HIS A 52 -84.96 83.22 69.14
C HIS A 52 -84.96 81.68 68.99
N GLY A 53 -86.04 81.00 69.37
CA GLY A 53 -86.08 79.54 69.50
C GLY A 53 -86.05 78.74 68.18
N ALA A 54 -86.75 79.20 67.14
CA ALA A 54 -86.81 78.52 65.85
C ALA A 54 -85.52 78.70 65.02
N LEU A 55 -84.89 79.87 65.14
CA LEU A 55 -83.59 80.14 64.53
C LEU A 55 -82.49 79.23 65.12
N LEU A 56 -82.55 78.95 66.43
CA LEU A 56 -81.56 78.13 67.12
C LEU A 56 -81.50 76.68 66.59
N GLN A 57 -82.62 76.01 66.33
CA GLN A 57 -82.60 74.60 65.88
C GLN A 57 -82.10 74.42 64.43
N GLN A 58 -82.50 75.29 63.50
CA GLN A 58 -82.06 75.21 62.10
C GLN A 58 -80.58 75.61 61.97
N ALA A 59 -80.12 76.57 62.78
CA ALA A 59 -78.70 76.86 62.97
C ALA A 59 -77.93 75.69 63.60
N THR A 60 -78.56 74.90 64.48
CA THR A 60 -77.91 73.74 65.12
C THR A 60 -77.69 72.58 64.14
N HIS A 61 -78.65 72.26 63.26
CA HIS A 61 -78.48 71.21 62.24
C HIS A 61 -77.54 71.63 61.11
N ALA A 62 -77.65 72.86 60.62
CA ALA A 62 -76.68 73.43 59.68
C ALA A 62 -75.27 73.43 60.29
N GLY A 63 -75.13 73.84 61.55
CA GLY A 63 -73.85 73.82 62.27
C GLY A 63 -73.28 72.41 62.46
N ARG A 64 -74.11 71.37 62.69
CA ARG A 64 -73.64 69.97 62.79
C ARG A 64 -73.20 69.39 61.45
N PHE A 65 -73.90 69.69 60.36
CA PHE A 65 -73.52 69.21 59.02
C PHE A 65 -72.27 69.93 58.51
N ASP A 66 -72.18 71.24 58.77
CA ASP A 66 -71.01 72.06 58.49
C ASP A 66 -69.80 71.58 59.33
N ALA A 67 -70.01 71.20 60.60
CA ALA A 67 -68.97 70.57 61.42
C ALA A 67 -68.50 69.21 60.87
N ALA A 68 -69.41 68.36 60.39
CA ALA A 68 -69.05 67.06 59.80
C ALA A 68 -68.35 67.19 58.45
N LEU A 69 -68.77 68.13 57.60
CA LEU A 69 -68.08 68.47 56.34
C LEU A 69 -66.70 69.06 56.60
N ASN A 70 -66.57 69.96 57.58
CA ASN A 70 -65.28 70.50 57.99
C ASN A 70 -64.37 69.40 58.56
N SER A 71 -64.91 68.46 59.36
CA SER A 71 -64.15 67.30 59.86
C SER A 71 -63.70 66.37 58.74
N LEU A 72 -64.57 66.06 57.77
CA LEU A 72 -64.22 65.21 56.63
C LEU A 72 -63.22 65.89 55.70
N ALA A 73 -63.37 67.19 55.44
CA ALA A 73 -62.41 67.98 54.70
C ALA A 73 -61.04 67.98 55.39
N ASP A 74 -61.02 68.15 56.72
CA ASP A 74 -59.80 68.10 57.53
C ASP A 74 -59.16 66.69 57.52
N ASP A 75 -59.96 65.62 57.62
CA ASP A 75 -59.46 64.24 57.56
C ASP A 75 -58.94 63.86 56.16
N VAL A 76 -59.62 64.26 55.08
CA VAL A 76 -59.13 64.10 53.70
C VAL A 76 -57.84 64.88 53.50
N GLN A 77 -57.72 66.07 54.07
CA GLN A 77 -56.52 66.89 54.01
C GLN A 77 -55.37 66.30 54.84
N LYS A 78 -55.66 65.68 56.00
CA LYS A 78 -54.70 64.90 56.80
C LYS A 78 -54.24 63.63 56.09
N ILE A 79 -55.13 62.89 55.43
CA ILE A 79 -54.77 61.69 54.65
C ILE A 79 -53.93 62.10 53.44
N ARG A 80 -54.34 63.14 52.72
CA ARG A 80 -53.62 63.66 51.56
C ARG A 80 -52.24 64.17 51.96
N SER A 81 -52.13 64.95 53.04
CA SER A 81 -50.83 65.40 53.56
C SER A 81 -49.98 64.24 54.10
N SER A 82 -50.56 63.24 54.77
CA SER A 82 -49.86 62.04 55.21
C SER A 82 -49.38 61.18 54.04
N GLY A 83 -50.17 61.06 52.98
CA GLY A 83 -49.82 60.37 51.73
C GLY A 83 -48.70 61.10 50.98
N TYR A 84 -48.77 62.42 50.86
CA TYR A 84 -47.66 63.22 50.32
C TYR A 84 -46.40 63.10 51.18
N ARG A 85 -46.53 63.12 52.50
CA ARG A 85 -45.39 62.96 53.42
C ARG A 85 -44.76 61.58 53.31
N LEU A 86 -45.56 60.52 53.25
CA LEU A 86 -45.08 59.15 53.05
C LEU A 86 -44.39 59.00 51.70
N LYS A 87 -45.01 59.51 50.62
CA LYS A 87 -44.40 59.54 49.28
C LYS A 87 -43.06 60.27 49.31
N HIS A 88 -42.99 61.44 49.91
CA HIS A 88 -41.75 62.22 50.00
C HIS A 88 -40.68 61.50 50.83
N GLN A 89 -41.06 60.84 51.93
CA GLN A 89 -40.14 60.04 52.73
C GLN A 89 -39.61 58.84 51.92
N VAL A 90 -40.47 58.12 51.20
CA VAL A 90 -40.07 56.98 50.37
C VAL A 90 -39.20 57.43 49.19
N ASP A 91 -39.60 58.47 48.45
CA ASP A 91 -38.83 59.02 47.32
C ASP A 91 -37.45 59.52 47.78
N ASN A 92 -37.37 60.22 48.92
CA ASN A 92 -36.10 60.68 49.47
C ASN A 92 -35.22 59.50 49.89
N GLN A 93 -35.77 58.47 50.52
CA GLN A 93 -34.99 57.27 50.88
C GLN A 93 -34.55 56.49 49.65
N PHE A 94 -35.39 56.38 48.62
CA PHE A 94 -35.04 55.74 47.35
C PHE A 94 -33.90 56.50 46.65
N GLN A 95 -34.02 57.82 46.50
CA GLN A 95 -32.96 58.65 45.91
C GLN A 95 -31.65 58.57 46.71
N LEU A 96 -31.74 58.51 48.05
CA LEU A 96 -30.57 58.34 48.91
C LEU A 96 -29.89 56.98 48.69
N ILE A 97 -30.67 55.89 48.63
CA ILE A 97 -30.16 54.54 48.38
C ILE A 97 -29.59 54.44 46.97
N GLU A 98 -30.28 54.95 45.96
CA GLU A 98 -29.82 54.96 44.57
C GLU A 98 -28.49 55.70 44.44
N ASN A 99 -28.37 56.88 45.05
CA ASN A 99 -27.12 57.64 45.06
C ASN A 99 -26.01 56.89 45.80
N ARG A 100 -26.30 56.28 46.96
CA ARG A 100 -25.31 55.47 47.70
C ARG A 100 -24.86 54.25 46.92
N THR A 101 -25.76 53.57 46.21
CA THR A 101 -25.43 52.42 45.36
C THR A 101 -24.59 52.84 44.16
N LYS A 102 -24.91 53.97 43.53
CA LYS A 102 -24.09 54.56 42.44
C LYS A 102 -22.69 54.94 42.93
N VAL A 103 -22.59 55.59 44.10
CA VAL A 103 -21.30 55.92 44.72
C VAL A 103 -20.52 54.65 45.06
N LEU A 104 -21.17 53.64 45.60
CA LEU A 104 -20.55 52.36 45.93
C LEU A 104 -20.04 51.62 44.68
N SER A 105 -20.82 51.60 43.59
CA SER A 105 -20.38 51.01 42.31
C SER A 105 -19.13 51.70 41.79
N ARG A 106 -19.13 53.04 41.74
CA ARG A 106 -17.98 53.84 41.29
C ARG A 106 -16.75 53.64 42.19
N LEU A 107 -16.96 53.51 43.50
CA LEU A 107 -15.87 53.28 44.45
C LEU A 107 -15.31 51.86 44.31
N HIS A 108 -16.15 50.87 44.02
CA HIS A 108 -15.73 49.51 43.74
C HIS A 108 -14.94 49.42 42.44
N GLU A 109 -15.42 50.03 41.35
CA GLU A 109 -14.70 50.15 40.07
C GLU A 109 -13.34 50.84 40.26
N LEU A 110 -13.31 51.98 40.97
CA LEU A 110 -12.07 52.67 41.29
C LEU A 110 -11.11 51.80 42.11
N SER A 111 -11.63 51.07 43.11
CA SER A 111 -10.83 50.16 43.92
C SER A 111 -10.26 49.01 43.10
N HIS A 112 -11.04 48.45 42.18
CA HIS A 112 -10.59 47.42 41.25
C HIS A 112 -9.47 47.96 40.36
N LEU A 113 -9.67 49.11 39.70
CA LEU A 113 -8.66 49.73 38.85
C LEU A 113 -7.37 50.07 39.60
N LEU A 114 -7.47 50.58 40.84
CA LEU A 114 -6.31 50.87 41.68
C LEU A 114 -5.59 49.59 42.10
N ARG A 115 -6.32 48.52 42.44
CA ARG A 115 -5.71 47.22 42.77
C ARG A 115 -5.00 46.65 41.56
N SER A 116 -5.65 46.58 40.40
CA SER A 116 -5.08 46.08 39.15
C SER A 116 -3.87 46.90 38.69
N SER A 117 -3.93 48.23 38.84
CA SER A 117 -2.79 49.12 38.58
C SER A 117 -1.63 48.85 39.55
N LYS A 118 -1.93 48.65 40.84
CA LYS A 118 -0.91 48.32 41.84
C LYS A 118 -0.26 46.97 41.57
N THR A 119 -1.03 45.92 41.25
CA THR A 119 -0.48 44.61 40.89
C THR A 119 0.40 44.71 39.66
N LEU A 120 -0.07 45.39 38.60
CA LEU A 120 0.71 45.58 37.38
C LEU A 120 2.02 46.33 37.64
N LEU A 121 2.01 47.41 38.43
CA LEU A 121 3.23 48.14 38.79
C LEU A 121 4.18 47.30 39.65
N THR A 122 3.64 46.54 40.61
CA THR A 122 4.43 45.68 41.51
C THR A 122 5.11 44.56 40.73
N LEU A 123 4.36 43.88 39.85
CA LEU A 123 4.86 42.82 38.99
C LEU A 123 5.86 43.37 37.95
N THR A 124 5.61 44.55 37.38
CA THR A 124 6.57 45.22 36.48
C THR A 124 7.89 45.55 37.19
N THR A 125 7.82 45.94 38.47
CA THR A 125 9.02 46.23 39.27
C THR A 125 9.80 44.94 39.57
N LYS A 126 9.10 43.85 39.90
CA LYS A 126 9.71 42.51 40.04
C LYS A 126 10.34 42.02 38.74
N LEU A 127 9.68 42.25 37.60
CA LEU A 127 10.21 41.92 36.28
C LEU A 127 11.52 42.65 35.99
N ARG A 128 11.62 43.95 36.31
CA ARG A 128 12.88 44.72 36.17
C ARG A 128 14.02 44.19 37.04
N GLY A 129 13.71 43.65 38.21
CA GLY A 129 14.69 43.12 39.16
C GLY A 129 15.15 41.68 38.89
N THR A 130 14.43 40.93 38.06
CA THR A 130 14.71 39.52 37.79
C THR A 130 15.68 39.38 36.61
N LYS A 131 16.78 38.64 36.78
CA LYS A 131 17.79 38.38 35.72
C LYS A 131 17.57 37.08 34.95
N ASP A 132 16.85 36.13 35.54
CA ASP A 132 16.59 34.80 34.97
C ASP A 132 15.45 34.86 33.94
N ILE A 133 15.71 34.41 32.71
CA ILE A 133 14.81 34.51 31.56
C ILE A 133 13.56 33.63 31.73
N LEU A 134 13.68 32.46 32.37
CA LEU A 134 12.55 31.58 32.64
C LEU A 134 11.57 32.22 33.62
N LYS A 135 12.08 32.78 34.72
CA LYS A 135 11.28 33.51 35.71
C LYS A 135 10.69 34.81 35.15
N GLN A 136 11.42 35.49 34.26
CA GLN A 136 10.84 36.61 33.51
C GLN A 136 9.64 36.16 32.68
N ALA A 137 9.70 35.01 32.00
CA ALA A 137 8.60 34.47 31.21
C ALA A 137 7.38 34.09 32.07
N GLU A 138 7.58 33.52 33.26
CA GLU A 138 6.51 33.25 34.24
C GLU A 138 5.82 34.55 34.70
N LEU A 139 6.60 35.59 35.05
CA LEU A 139 6.04 36.90 35.41
C LEU A 139 5.29 37.55 34.24
N HIS A 140 5.75 37.36 33.00
CA HIS A 140 5.05 37.83 31.82
C HIS A 140 3.74 37.09 31.56
N TYR A 141 3.65 35.80 31.92
CA TYR A 141 2.40 35.04 31.85
C TYR A 141 1.34 35.65 32.77
N GLU A 142 1.69 35.91 34.04
CA GLU A 142 0.79 36.57 35.01
C GLU A 142 0.43 38.00 34.59
N LEU A 143 1.37 38.73 33.98
CA LEU A 143 1.13 40.09 33.49
C LEU A 143 0.25 40.14 32.23
N ASN A 144 0.09 39.03 31.50
CA ASN A 144 -0.61 39.05 30.22
C ASN A 144 -2.07 39.48 30.36
N GLU A 145 -2.81 38.89 31.32
CA GLU A 145 -4.21 39.21 31.55
C GLU A 145 -4.40 40.69 31.96
N LEU A 146 -3.47 41.22 32.77
CA LEU A 146 -3.50 42.61 33.22
C LEU A 146 -3.14 43.62 32.10
N ILE A 147 -2.40 43.21 31.07
CA ILE A 147 -2.05 44.09 29.93
C ILE A 147 -3.18 44.19 28.90
N GLU A 148 -4.00 43.14 28.81
CA GLU A 148 -5.12 43.05 27.87
C GLU A 148 -6.37 43.78 28.35
N ASP A 149 -6.50 44.04 29.65
CA ASP A 149 -7.58 44.82 30.27
C ASP A 149 -7.82 46.18 29.55
N PRO A 150 -9.04 46.43 29.02
CA PRO A 150 -9.36 47.64 28.28
C PRO A 150 -9.36 48.92 29.12
N ASP A 151 -9.60 48.83 30.43
CA ASP A 151 -9.68 50.00 31.30
C ASP A 151 -8.29 50.48 31.71
N LEU A 152 -7.36 49.55 31.96
CA LEU A 152 -5.96 49.88 32.24
C LEU A 152 -5.24 50.52 31.05
N LYS A 153 -5.67 50.25 29.80
CA LYS A 153 -5.12 50.88 28.58
C LYS A 153 -5.33 52.40 28.52
N LYS A 154 -6.36 52.91 29.21
CA LYS A 154 -6.74 54.33 29.18
C LYS A 154 -6.04 55.16 30.26
N ILE A 155 -5.29 54.52 31.16
CA ILE A 155 -4.67 55.16 32.32
C ILE A 155 -3.22 55.59 31.99
N GLU A 156 -2.96 56.90 31.96
CA GLU A 156 -1.66 57.45 31.52
C GLU A 156 -0.46 56.99 32.36
N PHE A 157 -0.59 56.97 33.71
CA PHE A 157 0.54 56.61 34.58
C PHE A 157 0.93 55.12 34.49
N VAL A 158 0.02 54.26 34.04
CA VAL A 158 0.27 52.82 33.83
C VAL A 158 0.90 52.55 32.46
N GLN A 159 0.69 53.44 31.49
CA GLN A 159 1.12 53.23 30.10
C GLN A 159 2.64 53.06 29.95
N ALA A 160 3.44 53.77 30.75
CA ALA A 160 4.89 53.61 30.77
C ALA A 160 5.33 52.20 31.23
N ALA A 161 4.65 51.65 32.25
CA ALA A 161 4.89 50.29 32.73
C ALA A 161 4.44 49.27 31.68
N ARG A 162 3.27 49.46 31.08
CA ARG A 162 2.71 48.60 30.02
C ARG A 162 3.63 48.53 28.79
N ASN A 163 4.12 49.66 28.31
CA ASN A 163 5.06 49.73 27.19
C ASN A 163 6.37 49.01 27.49
N TYR A 164 6.88 49.13 28.73
CA TYR A 164 8.06 48.38 29.15
C TYR A 164 7.83 46.87 29.10
N VAL A 165 6.69 46.38 29.60
CA VAL A 165 6.38 44.95 29.60
C VAL A 165 6.21 44.42 28.17
N ILE A 166 5.53 45.15 27.28
CA ILE A 166 5.40 44.80 25.85
C ILE A 166 6.78 44.70 25.18
N ASN A 167 7.64 45.70 25.35
CA ASN A 167 8.97 45.72 24.76
C ASN A 167 9.87 44.62 25.34
N SER A 168 9.79 44.36 26.65
CA SER A 168 10.52 43.27 27.31
C SER A 168 10.08 41.91 26.78
N ARG A 169 8.76 41.68 26.63
CA ARG A 169 8.21 40.45 26.07
C ARG A 169 8.70 40.20 24.64
N GLN A 170 8.72 41.23 23.78
CA GLN A 170 9.26 41.12 22.42
C GLN A 170 10.75 40.76 22.41
N LYS A 171 11.55 41.42 23.27
CA LYS A 171 13.00 41.12 23.39
C LYS A 171 13.25 39.69 23.83
N ILE A 172 12.55 39.22 24.88
CA ILE A 172 12.68 37.85 25.35
C ILE A 172 12.28 36.88 24.25
N ARG A 173 11.15 37.11 23.55
CA ARG A 173 10.71 36.25 22.45
C ARG A 173 11.78 36.12 21.34
N ASN A 174 12.39 37.23 20.94
CA ASN A 174 13.44 37.22 19.91
C ASN A 174 14.71 36.50 20.40
N LEU A 175 15.11 36.72 21.65
CA LEU A 175 16.23 36.01 22.27
C LEU A 175 15.96 34.51 22.38
N THR A 176 14.77 34.10 22.80
CA THR A 176 14.35 32.70 22.89
C THR A 176 14.29 32.04 21.51
N GLN A 177 13.83 32.75 20.48
CA GLN A 177 13.85 32.24 19.10
C GLN A 177 15.28 31.98 18.62
N MET A 178 16.21 32.90 18.89
CA MET A 178 17.63 32.70 18.57
C MET A 178 18.23 31.56 19.39
N GLN A 179 17.92 31.48 20.69
CA GLN A 179 18.38 30.38 21.53
C GLN A 179 17.87 29.02 21.04
N LEU A 180 16.66 28.94 20.51
CA LEU A 180 16.11 27.71 19.94
C LEU A 180 16.85 27.31 18.65
N VAL A 181 17.06 28.26 17.72
CA VAL A 181 17.78 28.00 16.46
C VAL A 181 19.24 27.61 16.73
N THR A 182 19.95 28.38 17.55
CA THR A 182 21.33 28.06 17.95
C THR A 182 21.39 26.75 18.73
N GLY A 183 20.42 26.50 19.62
CA GLY A 183 20.35 25.25 20.38
C GLY A 183 20.16 24.02 19.49
N LEU A 184 19.39 24.14 18.41
CA LEU A 184 19.22 23.07 17.41
C LEU A 184 20.49 22.84 16.58
N GLN A 185 21.18 23.92 16.17
CA GLN A 185 22.44 23.84 15.42
C GLN A 185 23.59 23.24 16.26
N GLU A 186 23.71 23.66 17.52
CA GLU A 186 24.74 23.15 18.44
C GLU A 186 24.35 21.81 19.10
N ARG A 187 23.15 21.30 18.82
CA ARG A 187 22.56 20.08 19.40
C ARG A 187 22.53 20.09 20.94
N ASN A 188 22.32 21.26 21.52
CA ASN A 188 22.28 21.45 22.97
C ASN A 188 20.87 21.21 23.53
N GLU A 189 20.61 19.99 24.01
CA GLU A 189 19.31 19.58 24.55
C GLU A 189 18.80 20.51 25.67
N GLN A 190 19.68 20.99 26.56
CA GLN A 190 19.28 21.86 27.67
C GLN A 190 18.78 23.22 27.18
N GLN A 191 19.46 23.80 26.19
CA GLN A 191 19.10 25.08 25.61
C GLN A 191 17.77 24.99 24.84
N ILE A 192 17.54 23.88 24.13
CA ILE A 192 16.28 23.61 23.43
C ILE A 192 15.14 23.49 24.46
N CYS A 193 15.29 22.65 25.50
CA CYS A 193 14.28 22.47 26.53
C CYS A 193 13.94 23.79 27.27
N ASN A 194 14.95 24.60 27.57
CA ASN A 194 14.74 25.91 28.18
C ASN A 194 13.98 26.87 27.25
N ALA A 195 14.32 26.91 25.97
CA ALA A 195 13.61 27.73 25.00
C ALA A 195 12.14 27.29 24.82
N LEU A 196 11.90 25.97 24.76
CA LEU A 196 10.55 25.41 24.68
C LEU A 196 9.71 25.74 25.94
N ARG A 197 10.29 25.64 27.14
CA ARG A 197 9.63 26.05 28.40
C ARG A 197 9.25 27.52 28.39
N ILE A 198 10.14 28.39 27.90
CA ILE A 198 9.86 29.83 27.75
C ILE A 198 8.71 30.05 26.76
N PHE A 199 8.68 29.34 25.62
CA PHE A 199 7.60 29.47 24.64
C PHE A 199 6.25 28.95 25.13
N MET A 200 6.25 27.91 25.98
CA MET A 200 5.06 27.41 26.65
C MET A 200 4.51 28.45 27.63
N ASN A 201 5.37 29.05 28.46
CA ASN A 201 4.97 30.13 29.38
C ASN A 201 4.45 31.38 28.65
N PHE A 202 4.83 31.61 27.39
CA PHE A 202 4.28 32.71 26.59
C PHE A 202 3.00 32.37 25.82
N ASN A 203 2.49 31.13 25.89
CA ASN A 203 1.41 30.60 25.06
C ASN A 203 1.68 30.76 23.54
N THR A 204 2.94 30.70 23.12
CA THR A 204 3.34 30.89 21.70
C THR A 204 4.01 29.67 21.07
N LEU A 205 4.00 28.53 21.76
CA LEU A 205 4.69 27.31 21.32
C LEU A 205 4.26 26.83 19.93
N GLU A 206 2.95 26.75 19.66
CA GLU A 206 2.47 26.28 18.34
C GLU A 206 2.90 27.22 17.21
N ASN A 207 2.85 28.53 17.44
CA ASN A 207 3.29 29.53 16.48
C ASN A 207 4.81 29.46 16.23
N SER A 208 5.63 29.25 17.26
CA SER A 208 7.08 29.12 17.09
C SER A 208 7.47 27.82 16.39
N LEU A 209 6.82 26.70 16.71
CA LEU A 209 7.00 25.41 16.03
C LEU A 209 6.59 25.49 14.55
N ASN A 210 5.43 26.08 14.24
CA ASN A 210 4.98 26.27 12.85
C ASN A 210 5.94 27.18 12.07
N ASN A 211 6.41 28.28 12.67
CA ASN A 211 7.39 29.17 12.04
C ASN A 211 8.71 28.43 11.78
N LEU A 212 9.17 27.62 12.72
CA LEU A 212 10.41 26.86 12.59
C LEU A 212 10.32 25.81 11.48
N VAL A 213 9.22 25.04 11.43
CA VAL A 213 8.96 24.10 10.33
C VAL A 213 8.88 24.83 8.99
N THR A 214 8.23 26.00 8.95
CA THR A 214 8.15 26.83 7.72
C THR A 214 9.52 27.31 7.28
N THR A 215 10.39 27.72 8.21
CA THR A 215 11.77 28.11 7.91
C THR A 215 12.57 26.93 7.36
N PHE A 216 12.53 25.75 7.99
CA PHE A 216 13.22 24.57 7.47
C PHE A 216 12.74 24.15 6.08
N ILE A 217 11.42 24.21 5.83
CA ILE A 217 10.88 23.92 4.50
C ILE A 217 11.36 24.96 3.47
N ALA A 218 11.42 26.25 3.84
CA ALA A 218 11.89 27.31 2.94
C ALA A 218 13.39 27.19 2.63
N GLU A 219 14.21 26.83 3.62
CA GLU A 219 15.63 26.54 3.45
C GLU A 219 15.83 25.32 2.55
N LEU A 220 15.09 24.24 2.80
CA LEU A 220 15.11 23.04 1.95
C LEU A 220 14.65 23.33 0.52
N GLU A 221 13.62 24.17 0.35
CA GLU A 221 13.15 24.62 -0.97
C GLU A 221 14.23 25.40 -1.71
N GLN A 222 14.96 26.28 -1.02
CA GLN A 222 16.06 27.04 -1.62
C GLN A 222 17.22 26.12 -2.02
N SER A 223 17.63 25.19 -1.15
CA SER A 223 18.64 24.18 -1.44
C SER A 223 18.24 23.31 -2.64
N LEU A 224 16.97 22.91 -2.72
CA LEU A 224 16.41 22.19 -3.87
C LEU A 224 16.51 23.03 -5.16
N LYS A 225 16.08 24.30 -5.15
CA LYS A 225 16.19 25.19 -6.33
C LYS A 225 17.62 25.27 -6.84
N GLU A 226 18.58 25.42 -5.93
CA GLU A 226 19.99 25.53 -6.28
C GLU A 226 20.59 24.21 -6.80
N CYS A 227 20.20 23.06 -6.23
CA CYS A 227 20.57 21.73 -6.76
C CYS A 227 20.05 21.52 -8.18
N PHE A 228 18.78 21.84 -8.44
CA PHE A 228 18.14 21.68 -9.76
C PHE A 228 18.60 22.73 -10.77
N ALA A 229 19.15 23.87 -10.34
CA ALA A 229 19.80 24.86 -11.20
C ALA A 229 21.21 24.45 -11.66
N GLY A 230 21.79 23.37 -11.10
CA GLY A 230 23.12 22.88 -11.47
C GLY A 230 24.29 23.69 -10.91
N ASN A 231 24.07 24.40 -9.79
CA ASN A 231 25.12 25.17 -9.11
C ASN A 231 26.10 24.25 -8.36
N ASP A 232 27.36 24.68 -8.24
CA ASP A 232 28.38 23.94 -7.49
C ASP A 232 28.09 23.94 -5.97
N ILE A 233 28.49 22.85 -5.30
CA ILE A 233 28.34 22.65 -3.83
C ILE A 233 28.98 23.77 -3.02
N SER A 234 30.01 24.45 -3.57
CA SER A 234 30.64 25.60 -2.94
C SER A 234 29.74 26.84 -2.87
N VAL A 235 28.70 26.93 -3.70
CA VAL A 235 27.67 27.97 -3.63
C VAL A 235 26.58 27.56 -2.64
N LEU A 236 26.23 26.27 -2.60
CA LEU A 236 25.25 25.65 -1.71
C LEU A 236 25.68 25.66 -0.22
N SER A 237 26.98 25.49 0.07
CA SER A 237 27.53 25.35 1.44
C SER A 237 27.89 26.69 2.13
N LYS A 238 27.39 27.84 1.65
CA LYS A 238 27.82 29.17 2.14
C LYS A 238 27.42 29.54 3.58
N ASN A 239 26.91 28.60 4.37
CA ASN A 239 26.58 28.81 5.78
C ASN A 239 27.68 28.40 6.78
N ASP A 240 28.91 28.11 6.34
CA ASP A 240 30.01 27.79 7.27
C ASP A 240 30.86 29.03 7.61
N PRO A 241 30.80 29.58 8.85
CA PRO A 241 31.59 30.74 9.26
C PRO A 241 33.07 30.39 9.56
N SER A 242 33.51 29.14 9.39
CA SER A 242 34.83 28.67 9.83
C SER A 242 35.96 28.73 8.80
N LYS A 243 35.82 29.46 7.68
CA LYS A 243 36.95 29.76 6.79
C LYS A 243 37.45 31.20 6.94
N PRO A 244 38.70 31.41 7.42
CA PRO A 244 39.25 32.76 7.49
C PRO A 244 39.35 33.35 6.08
N LEU A 245 38.85 34.57 5.92
CA LEU A 245 39.08 35.41 4.76
C LEU A 245 40.58 35.69 4.62
N THR A 246 41.26 34.94 3.74
CA THR A 246 42.62 35.28 3.30
C THR A 246 42.55 35.95 1.92
N THR A 247 42.61 37.28 1.99
CA THR A 247 43.40 38.19 1.14
C THR A 247 43.62 37.89 -0.36
N SER A 248 43.18 38.88 -1.15
CA SER A 248 43.68 39.35 -2.46
C SER A 248 43.22 38.63 -3.76
N PRO A 249 42.59 39.37 -4.70
CA PRO A 249 42.46 38.90 -6.08
C PRO A 249 43.77 39.20 -6.82
N LYS A 250 44.56 38.17 -7.14
CA LYS A 250 45.64 38.30 -8.13
C LYS A 250 45.01 38.41 -9.52
N ALA A 251 45.09 39.60 -10.09
CA ALA A 251 44.89 39.85 -11.50
C ALA A 251 46.01 39.13 -12.29
N SER A 252 45.66 38.00 -12.92
CA SER A 252 46.43 37.45 -14.04
C SER A 252 45.77 37.94 -15.32
N GLY A 253 46.51 38.77 -16.06
CA GLY A 253 46.12 39.27 -17.37
C GLY A 253 45.97 38.12 -18.36
N SER A 254 44.74 37.91 -18.81
CA SER A 254 44.43 37.24 -20.05
C SER A 254 43.34 38.06 -20.74
N ILE A 255 43.69 38.56 -21.91
CA ILE A 255 42.90 39.44 -22.76
C ILE A 255 41.53 38.79 -23.03
N ARG A 256 40.47 39.37 -22.46
CA ARG A 256 39.08 39.00 -22.73
C ARG A 256 38.65 39.60 -24.07
N GLY A 257 38.54 38.77 -25.10
CA GLY A 257 37.73 39.07 -26.28
C GLY A 257 36.23 38.92 -25.96
N PRO A 258 35.34 39.75 -26.53
CA PRO A 258 33.91 39.64 -26.31
C PRO A 258 33.35 38.45 -27.10
N GLY A 259 32.74 37.48 -26.41
CA GLY A 259 32.04 36.37 -27.08
C GLY A 259 32.31 34.96 -26.56
N LYS A 260 32.42 34.75 -25.25
CA LYS A 260 32.28 33.40 -24.68
C LYS A 260 31.23 33.37 -23.57
N THR A 261 30.05 32.87 -23.95
CA THR A 261 29.08 32.26 -23.04
C THR A 261 29.77 31.22 -22.16
N PRO A 262 29.42 31.11 -20.86
CA PRO A 262 30.02 30.11 -19.97
C PRO A 262 29.78 28.70 -20.51
N GLN A 263 30.86 27.92 -20.63
CA GLN A 263 30.81 26.54 -21.14
C GLN A 263 30.16 25.58 -20.14
N LEU A 264 28.87 25.29 -20.35
CA LEU A 264 28.17 24.08 -19.87
C LEU A 264 28.15 23.01 -20.99
N THR A 265 29.29 22.71 -21.61
CA THR A 265 29.30 22.03 -22.92
C THR A 265 29.48 20.51 -22.93
N THR A 266 29.26 19.78 -21.84
CA THR A 266 29.03 18.32 -21.92
C THR A 266 27.95 17.83 -20.95
N THR A 267 26.96 17.10 -21.48
CA THR A 267 25.84 16.50 -20.72
C THR A 267 26.34 15.62 -19.56
N GLN A 268 27.50 14.97 -19.70
CA GLN A 268 28.11 14.15 -18.64
C GLN A 268 28.62 14.96 -17.45
N ASN A 269 29.24 16.12 -17.68
CA ASN A 269 29.75 16.96 -16.59
C ASN A 269 28.59 17.54 -15.76
N PHE A 270 27.50 17.95 -16.41
CA PHE A 270 26.27 18.36 -15.74
C PHE A 270 25.70 17.22 -14.88
N ARG A 271 25.55 16.01 -15.44
CA ARG A 271 25.04 14.84 -14.72
C ARG A 271 25.88 14.51 -13.47
N ALA A 272 27.21 14.52 -13.60
CA ALA A 272 28.11 14.27 -12.47
C ALA A 272 27.96 15.32 -11.36
N LYS A 273 27.89 16.61 -11.71
CA LYS A 273 27.65 17.69 -10.75
C LYS A 273 26.28 17.57 -10.07
N PHE A 274 25.23 17.34 -10.86
CA PHE A 274 23.86 17.18 -10.36
C PHE A 274 23.74 16.05 -9.33
N TRP A 275 24.31 14.87 -9.61
CA TRP A 275 24.30 13.76 -8.66
C TRP A 275 25.08 14.07 -7.39
N LYS A 276 26.19 14.81 -7.50
CA LYS A 276 26.97 15.23 -6.33
C LYS A 276 26.19 16.23 -5.46
N SER A 277 25.51 17.21 -6.06
CA SER A 277 24.64 18.13 -5.33
C SER A 277 23.41 17.44 -4.73
N LEU A 278 22.82 16.47 -5.43
CA LEU A 278 21.67 15.72 -4.92
C LEU A 278 22.06 14.82 -3.75
N HIS A 279 23.24 14.20 -3.81
CA HIS A 279 23.77 13.43 -2.69
C HIS A 279 24.00 14.31 -1.45
N TRP A 280 24.57 15.51 -1.61
CA TRP A 280 24.72 16.49 -0.53
C TRP A 280 23.37 16.90 0.06
N LEU A 281 22.38 17.19 -0.79
CA LEU A 281 21.03 17.54 -0.32
C LEU A 281 20.42 16.42 0.55
N ILE A 282 20.58 15.16 0.16
CA ILE A 282 20.02 14.01 0.88
C ILE A 282 20.78 13.71 2.18
N TYR A 283 22.11 13.66 2.12
CA TYR A 283 22.93 13.18 3.25
C TYR A 283 23.43 14.25 4.21
N ASP A 284 23.45 15.51 3.79
CA ASP A 284 23.90 16.62 4.62
C ASP A 284 22.69 17.47 5.03
N GLU A 285 22.05 18.18 4.09
CA GLU A 285 20.96 19.12 4.41
C GLU A 285 19.70 18.44 4.97
N LEU A 286 19.14 17.47 4.24
CA LEU A 286 17.92 16.80 4.65
C LEU A 286 18.15 15.94 5.90
N TYR A 287 19.30 15.28 5.99
CA TYR A 287 19.69 14.54 7.18
C TYR A 287 19.78 15.47 8.40
N GLU A 288 20.45 16.61 8.28
CA GLU A 288 20.57 17.57 9.39
C GLU A 288 19.20 18.09 9.82
N CYS A 289 18.33 18.51 8.89
CA CYS A 289 16.96 18.93 9.18
C CYS A 289 16.16 17.85 9.91
N CYS A 290 16.22 16.60 9.44
CA CYS A 290 15.56 15.46 10.09
C CYS A 290 16.10 15.23 11.51
N THR A 291 17.42 15.30 11.72
CA THR A 291 18.01 15.12 13.05
C THR A 291 17.61 16.24 14.01
N GLN A 292 17.56 17.50 13.54
CA GLN A 292 17.12 18.64 14.35
C GLN A 292 15.65 18.50 14.76
N ILE A 293 14.80 17.97 13.87
CA ILE A 293 13.38 17.71 14.18
C ILE A 293 13.23 16.52 15.13
N MET A 294 14.05 15.48 15.02
CA MET A 294 14.10 14.39 16.00
C MET A 294 14.54 14.88 17.39
N LEU A 295 15.56 15.75 17.44
CA LEU A 295 15.99 16.40 18.68
C LEU A 295 14.89 17.30 19.26
N LEU A 296 14.20 18.07 18.42
CA LEU A 296 13.06 18.90 18.82
C LEU A 296 11.92 18.05 19.38
N LYS A 297 11.59 16.93 18.73
CA LYS A 297 10.60 15.95 19.20
C LYS A 297 10.99 15.40 20.58
N LYS A 298 12.23 14.94 20.74
CA LYS A 298 12.74 14.43 22.03
C LYS A 298 12.73 15.50 23.12
N ALA A 299 13.08 16.74 22.79
CA ALA A 299 13.06 17.85 23.74
C ALA A 299 11.62 18.25 24.14
N LEU A 300 10.67 18.21 23.20
CA LEU A 300 9.25 18.40 23.49
C LEU A 300 8.74 17.32 24.45
N GLU A 301 9.06 16.04 24.21
CA GLU A 301 8.70 14.92 25.08
C GLU A 301 9.24 15.14 26.51
N GLN A 302 10.49 15.57 26.64
CA GLN A 302 11.09 15.89 27.95
C GLN A 302 10.39 17.06 28.64
N VAL A 303 10.02 18.11 27.92
CA VAL A 303 9.36 19.28 28.53
C VAL A 303 7.92 18.96 28.96
N GLN A 304 7.20 18.11 28.22
CA GLN A 304 5.84 17.70 28.59
C GLN A 304 5.80 16.79 29.83
N GLN A 305 6.77 15.89 30.00
CA GLN A 305 6.87 15.02 31.18
C GLN A 305 7.03 15.82 32.50
N PHE A 306 7.69 16.99 32.45
CA PHE A 306 7.92 17.82 33.63
C PHE A 306 6.73 18.69 34.03
N ASN A 307 5.80 18.99 33.12
CA ASN A 307 4.76 20.00 33.36
C ASN A 307 3.37 19.44 33.70
N GLY A 308 3.15 18.13 33.68
CA GLY A 308 1.94 17.47 34.20
C GLY A 308 0.59 17.86 33.56
N LEU A 309 0.56 18.81 32.62
CA LEU A 309 -0.62 19.20 31.87
C LEU A 309 -0.72 18.32 30.63
N LEU A 310 -1.71 17.44 30.61
CA LEU A 310 -2.18 16.66 29.44
C LEU A 310 -2.78 17.58 28.36
N THR A 311 -2.07 18.61 27.91
CA THR A 311 -2.46 19.37 26.72
C THR A 311 -1.89 18.70 25.49
N SER A 312 -2.67 17.72 25.01
CA SER A 312 -2.63 17.13 23.67
C SER A 312 -1.31 16.46 23.26
N ASN A 313 -1.32 15.13 23.22
CA ASN A 313 -0.44 14.28 22.41
C ASN A 313 -0.41 14.65 20.90
N THR A 314 -1.10 15.72 20.50
CA THR A 314 -1.36 16.10 19.13
C THR A 314 -0.26 17.01 18.58
N SER A 315 0.31 17.96 19.33
CA SER A 315 1.29 18.91 18.74
C SER A 315 2.64 18.27 18.38
N GLU A 316 3.08 17.26 19.12
CA GLU A 316 4.38 16.59 18.94
C GLU A 316 4.42 15.75 17.66
N GLN A 317 3.45 14.84 17.53
CA GLN A 317 3.30 14.02 16.32
C GLN A 317 2.96 14.88 15.12
N LEU A 318 2.12 15.92 15.28
CA LEU A 318 1.80 16.80 14.17
C LEU A 318 3.02 17.57 13.66
N THR A 319 3.99 17.94 14.49
CA THR A 319 5.14 18.75 14.01
C THR A 319 6.07 17.93 13.12
N SER A 320 6.45 16.71 13.54
CA SER A 320 7.28 15.82 12.72
C SER A 320 6.54 15.33 11.48
N ILE A 321 5.24 14.98 11.61
CA ILE A 321 4.40 14.56 10.48
C ILE A 321 4.20 15.71 9.49
N ARG A 322 3.91 16.93 9.95
CA ARG A 322 3.74 18.11 9.08
C ARG A 322 5.01 18.42 8.30
N PHE A 323 6.17 18.41 8.96
CA PHE A 323 7.44 18.59 8.27
C PHE A 323 7.66 17.49 7.23
N TRP A 324 7.50 16.22 7.61
CA TRP A 324 7.74 15.11 6.70
C TRP A 324 6.82 15.12 5.48
N GLN A 325 5.51 15.36 5.68
CA GLN A 325 4.54 15.50 4.60
C GLN A 325 4.86 16.70 3.70
N ALA A 326 5.28 17.84 4.27
CA ALA A 326 5.67 19.01 3.49
C ALA A 326 6.93 18.74 2.65
N THR A 327 7.93 18.07 3.23
CA THR A 327 9.17 17.66 2.56
C THR A 327 8.89 16.69 1.41
N GLN A 328 8.06 15.67 1.62
CA GLN A 328 7.66 14.75 0.56
C GLN A 328 6.88 15.46 -0.56
N LYS A 329 5.96 16.37 -0.21
CA LYS A 329 5.21 17.17 -1.18
C LYS A 329 6.14 18.09 -1.99
N LEU A 330 7.14 18.68 -1.34
CA LEU A 330 8.15 19.51 -1.99
C LEU A 330 8.98 18.70 -2.98
N LEU A 331 9.53 17.56 -2.56
CA LEU A 331 10.28 16.66 -3.44
C LEU A 331 9.42 16.16 -4.61
N ARG A 332 8.14 15.82 -4.36
CA ARG A 332 7.19 15.43 -5.40
C ARG A 332 7.01 16.53 -6.45
N LYS A 333 6.86 17.78 -5.99
CA LYS A 333 6.75 18.95 -6.87
C LYS A 333 7.99 19.08 -7.76
N TYR A 334 9.19 19.04 -7.17
CA TYR A 334 10.43 19.15 -7.95
C TYR A 334 10.60 17.98 -8.92
N PHE A 335 10.37 16.73 -8.50
CA PHE A 335 10.48 15.58 -9.41
C PHE A 335 9.48 15.63 -10.58
N HIS A 336 8.32 16.28 -10.41
CA HIS A 336 7.32 16.43 -11.46
C HIS A 336 7.53 17.65 -12.36
N GLU A 337 7.89 18.81 -11.79
CA GLU A 337 8.00 20.10 -12.50
C GLU A 337 9.42 20.35 -13.08
N CYS A 338 10.21 19.29 -13.29
CA CYS A 338 11.58 19.40 -13.76
C CYS A 338 11.74 19.54 -15.28
N PRO A 339 12.78 20.26 -15.76
CA PRO A 339 13.19 20.25 -17.15
C PRO A 339 13.48 18.83 -17.66
N ALA A 340 13.13 18.55 -18.93
CA ALA A 340 13.23 17.22 -19.53
C ALA A 340 14.63 16.56 -19.40
N HIS A 341 15.71 17.34 -19.49
CA HIS A 341 17.08 16.82 -19.36
C HIS A 341 17.41 16.35 -17.92
N ILE A 342 16.80 16.96 -16.90
CA ILE A 342 16.91 16.53 -15.50
C ILE A 342 16.02 15.33 -15.25
N THR A 343 14.77 15.36 -15.74
CA THR A 343 13.85 14.23 -15.67
C THR A 343 14.46 12.97 -16.27
N GLN A 344 15.09 13.08 -17.45
CA GLN A 344 15.82 11.97 -18.06
C GLN A 344 17.01 11.51 -17.20
N THR A 345 17.76 12.43 -16.60
CA THR A 345 18.91 12.09 -15.73
C THR A 345 18.45 11.35 -14.47
N LEU A 346 17.36 11.79 -13.85
CA LEU A 346 16.74 11.16 -12.69
C LEU A 346 16.16 9.79 -13.04
N GLN A 347 15.45 9.68 -14.17
CA GLN A 347 14.94 8.41 -14.68
C GLN A 347 16.09 7.44 -14.94
N GLU A 348 17.12 7.82 -15.69
CA GLU A 348 18.25 6.95 -16.02
C GLU A 348 19.08 6.49 -14.81
N GLY A 349 19.08 7.26 -13.73
CA GLY A 349 19.82 7.01 -12.49
C GLY A 349 18.95 6.72 -11.28
N LEU A 350 17.70 6.29 -11.48
CA LEU A 350 16.75 6.05 -10.39
C LEU A 350 17.29 5.09 -9.33
N SER A 351 18.01 4.04 -9.73
CA SER A 351 18.68 3.11 -8.80
C SER A 351 19.64 3.80 -7.83
N LYS A 352 20.38 4.81 -8.29
CA LYS A 352 21.29 5.61 -7.46
C LYS A 352 20.52 6.50 -6.48
N LEU A 353 19.40 7.09 -6.94
CA LEU A 353 18.53 7.89 -6.08
C LEU A 353 17.92 7.04 -4.98
N LEU A 354 17.33 5.90 -5.33
CA LEU A 354 16.74 4.97 -4.36
C LEU A 354 17.80 4.46 -3.38
N SER A 355 19.02 4.13 -3.84
CA SER A 355 20.11 3.74 -2.95
C SER A 355 20.45 4.82 -1.93
N SER A 356 20.52 6.08 -2.37
CA SER A 356 20.81 7.22 -1.49
C SER A 356 19.68 7.46 -0.48
N ILE A 357 18.44 7.31 -0.92
CA ILE A 357 17.25 7.50 -0.09
C ILE A 357 17.08 6.38 0.93
N ARG A 358 17.19 5.11 0.53
CA ARG A 358 17.17 3.97 1.46
C ARG A 358 18.31 4.06 2.47
N GLY A 359 19.50 4.51 2.04
CA GLY A 359 20.61 4.77 2.96
C GLY A 359 20.35 5.92 3.95
N LEU A 360 19.57 6.94 3.57
CA LEU A 360 19.12 7.98 4.50
C LEU A 360 18.09 7.43 5.51
N GLU A 361 17.10 6.66 5.03
CA GLU A 361 16.09 6.03 5.90
C GLU A 361 16.76 5.11 6.94
N GLU A 362 17.78 4.35 6.55
CA GLU A 362 18.59 3.54 7.47
C GLU A 362 19.35 4.40 8.48
N LYS A 363 19.99 5.49 8.05
CA LYS A 363 20.67 6.43 8.97
C LYS A 363 19.72 7.09 9.97
N LEU A 364 18.45 7.30 9.58
CA LEU A 364 17.40 7.85 10.44
C LEU A 364 16.65 6.76 11.25
N ASN A 365 17.20 5.54 11.35
CA ASN A 365 16.60 4.40 12.06
C ASN A 365 15.15 4.08 11.62
N LYS A 366 14.79 4.39 10.37
CA LYS A 366 13.45 4.21 9.79
C LYS A 366 12.33 5.00 10.48
N GLU A 367 12.64 6.08 11.20
CA GLU A 367 11.61 6.99 11.73
C GLU A 367 10.90 7.79 10.62
N PHE A 368 11.64 8.13 9.55
CA PHE A 368 11.11 8.79 8.36
C PHE A 368 11.30 7.88 7.14
N ILE A 369 10.19 7.49 6.53
CA ILE A 369 10.15 6.62 5.35
C ILE A 369 9.46 7.37 4.21
N PHE A 370 10.06 7.34 3.03
CA PHE A 370 9.50 7.97 1.85
C PHE A 370 8.37 7.13 1.26
N ASP A 371 7.28 7.80 0.90
CA ASP A 371 6.15 7.19 0.23
C ASP A 371 6.60 6.61 -1.12
N GLU A 372 6.22 5.35 -1.38
CA GLU A 372 6.61 4.67 -2.62
C GLU A 372 6.09 5.41 -3.87
N ASP A 373 4.92 6.03 -3.79
CA ASP A 373 4.29 6.79 -4.88
C ASP A 373 5.10 8.02 -5.33
N LEU A 374 6.12 8.42 -4.57
CA LEU A 374 7.00 9.53 -4.93
C LEU A 374 7.82 9.21 -6.20
N PHE A 375 8.20 7.95 -6.39
CA PHE A 375 9.13 7.55 -7.45
C PHE A 375 8.45 6.95 -8.68
N THR A 376 7.16 6.61 -8.62
CA THR A 376 6.43 5.96 -9.71
C THR A 376 6.57 6.65 -11.08
N PRO A 377 6.53 7.99 -11.21
CA PRO A 377 6.75 8.65 -12.50
C PRO A 377 8.17 8.48 -13.06
N LEU A 378 9.16 8.35 -12.18
CA LEU A 378 10.55 8.12 -12.58
C LEU A 378 10.79 6.66 -12.93
N GLU A 379 10.09 5.73 -12.26
CA GLU A 379 10.16 4.30 -12.53
C GLU A 379 9.75 3.95 -13.95
N VAL A 380 8.67 4.54 -14.47
CA VAL A 380 8.22 4.28 -15.85
C VAL A 380 9.33 4.55 -16.85
N GLY A 381 10.08 5.64 -16.68
CA GLY A 381 11.22 5.97 -17.54
C GLY A 381 12.40 5.00 -17.36
N TYR A 382 12.74 4.63 -16.13
CA TYR A 382 13.81 3.66 -15.87
C TYR A 382 13.48 2.28 -16.44
N VAL A 383 12.28 1.77 -16.19
CA VAL A 383 11.77 0.48 -16.71
C VAL A 383 11.77 0.49 -18.24
N SER A 384 11.31 1.57 -18.88
CA SER A 384 11.34 1.72 -20.33
C SER A 384 12.77 1.70 -20.90
N LYS A 385 13.73 2.31 -20.20
CA LYS A 385 15.15 2.28 -20.59
C LYS A 385 15.72 0.87 -20.48
N CYS A 386 15.52 0.18 -19.36
CA CYS A 386 15.99 -1.19 -19.17
C CYS A 386 15.39 -2.13 -20.23
N ALA A 387 14.09 -1.96 -20.53
CA ALA A 387 13.42 -2.69 -21.60
C ALA A 387 14.04 -2.40 -22.97
N ALA A 388 14.34 -1.14 -23.29
CA ALA A 388 15.00 -0.77 -24.54
C ALA A 388 16.41 -1.37 -24.65
N ASN A 389 17.20 -1.30 -23.57
CA ASN A 389 18.55 -1.87 -23.51
C ASN A 389 18.53 -3.39 -23.74
N MET A 390 17.64 -4.11 -23.05
CA MET A 390 17.46 -5.55 -23.20
C MET A 390 16.96 -5.93 -24.60
N LYS A 391 15.98 -5.20 -25.14
CA LYS A 391 15.44 -5.45 -26.48
C LYS A 391 16.45 -5.16 -27.59
N ALA A 392 17.31 -4.16 -27.41
CA ALA A 392 18.36 -3.82 -28.37
C ALA A 392 19.35 -4.98 -28.58
N CYS A 393 19.63 -5.78 -27.54
CA CYS A 393 20.46 -6.99 -27.65
C CYS A 393 19.87 -8.04 -28.60
N LEU A 394 18.54 -8.04 -28.78
CA LEU A 394 17.79 -9.03 -29.56
C LEU A 394 17.28 -8.45 -30.89
N ALA A 395 17.61 -7.19 -31.20
CA ALA A 395 17.13 -6.50 -32.40
C ALA A 395 18.03 -6.81 -33.60
N GLY A 396 17.42 -7.13 -34.75
CA GLY A 396 18.15 -7.40 -36.00
C GLY A 396 18.94 -8.71 -36.04
N VAL A 397 18.74 -9.61 -35.06
CA VAL A 397 19.33 -10.94 -35.05
C VAL A 397 18.31 -11.95 -35.54
N ASP A 398 18.55 -12.52 -36.73
CA ASP A 398 17.65 -13.51 -37.35
C ASP A 398 17.71 -14.87 -36.63
N LEU A 399 18.91 -15.37 -36.36
CA LEU A 399 19.16 -16.58 -35.58
C LEU A 399 20.12 -16.27 -34.43
N PRO A 400 19.65 -16.27 -33.17
CA PRO A 400 20.50 -16.02 -32.03
C PRO A 400 21.60 -17.07 -31.89
N ASN A 401 22.80 -16.64 -31.52
CA ASN A 401 23.92 -17.50 -31.16
C ASN A 401 24.27 -17.33 -29.65
N ASN A 402 25.23 -18.10 -29.16
CA ASN A 402 25.66 -18.01 -27.77
C ASN A 402 26.15 -16.60 -27.38
N GLU A 403 26.82 -15.88 -28.29
CA GLU A 403 27.25 -14.49 -28.04
C GLU A 403 26.06 -13.52 -27.86
N THR A 404 24.97 -13.74 -28.61
CA THR A 404 23.72 -12.97 -28.48
C THR A 404 23.11 -13.21 -27.10
N VAL A 405 23.08 -14.48 -26.66
CA VAL A 405 22.63 -14.86 -25.32
C VAL A 405 23.51 -14.22 -24.25
N ASP A 406 24.84 -14.31 -24.36
CA ASP A 406 25.78 -13.72 -23.40
C ASP A 406 25.62 -12.20 -23.29
N ASN A 407 25.46 -11.51 -24.44
CA ASN A 407 25.22 -10.08 -24.47
C ASN A 407 23.89 -9.72 -23.78
N PHE A 408 22.83 -10.47 -24.05
CA PHE A 408 21.52 -10.28 -23.41
C PHE A 408 21.60 -10.50 -21.89
N ILE A 409 22.23 -11.60 -21.44
CA ILE A 409 22.38 -11.93 -20.02
C ILE A 409 23.29 -10.92 -19.30
N ARG A 410 24.36 -10.44 -19.94
CA ARG A 410 25.24 -9.42 -19.36
C ARG A 410 24.49 -8.10 -19.13
N VAL A 411 23.71 -7.64 -20.10
CA VAL A 411 22.88 -6.44 -19.96
C VAL A 411 21.81 -6.65 -18.90
N ALA A 412 21.12 -7.79 -18.91
CA ALA A 412 20.09 -8.10 -17.93
C ALA A 412 20.64 -8.18 -16.49
N SER A 413 21.78 -8.83 -16.30
CA SER A 413 22.46 -8.94 -15.00
C SER A 413 22.86 -7.57 -14.46
N SER A 414 23.39 -6.69 -15.31
CA SER A 414 23.75 -5.32 -14.90
C SER A 414 22.52 -4.50 -14.51
N GLU A 415 21.44 -4.54 -15.30
CA GLU A 415 20.20 -3.80 -15.01
C GLU A 415 19.50 -4.34 -13.74
N LEU A 416 19.45 -5.66 -13.56
CA LEU A 416 18.89 -6.31 -12.37
C LEU A 416 19.71 -5.97 -11.11
N SER A 417 21.04 -6.05 -11.17
CA SER A 417 21.88 -5.72 -10.00
C SER A 417 21.71 -4.27 -9.56
N ASN A 418 21.57 -3.34 -10.52
CA ASN A 418 21.27 -1.94 -10.22
C ASN A 418 19.86 -1.76 -9.62
N ALA A 419 18.87 -2.56 -10.05
CA ALA A 419 17.49 -2.48 -9.58
C ALA A 419 17.27 -3.12 -8.20
N LEU A 420 18.09 -4.11 -7.82
CA LEU A 420 17.97 -4.87 -6.56
C LEU A 420 18.29 -4.09 -5.28
N VAL A 421 18.37 -2.77 -5.36
CA VAL A 421 18.39 -1.86 -4.21
C VAL A 421 17.00 -1.73 -3.58
N ASP A 422 15.94 -1.88 -4.37
CA ASP A 422 14.55 -1.72 -3.94
C ASP A 422 13.68 -2.87 -4.45
N ALA A 423 12.76 -3.35 -3.61
CA ALA A 423 11.96 -4.53 -3.93
C ALA A 423 10.99 -4.30 -5.09
N ARG A 424 10.37 -3.11 -5.16
CA ARG A 424 9.43 -2.76 -6.21
C ARG A 424 10.16 -2.63 -7.54
N LEU A 425 11.30 -1.94 -7.55
CA LEU A 425 12.10 -1.77 -8.76
C LEU A 425 12.66 -3.12 -9.25
N GLY A 426 13.15 -3.97 -8.34
CA GLY A 426 13.62 -5.32 -8.66
C GLY A 426 12.54 -6.18 -9.32
N ASN A 427 11.31 -6.15 -8.81
CA ASN A 427 10.18 -6.86 -9.41
C ASN A 427 9.80 -6.29 -10.78
N ALA A 428 9.81 -4.97 -10.97
CA ALA A 428 9.50 -4.33 -12.24
C ALA A 428 10.52 -4.69 -13.33
N ILE A 429 11.83 -4.64 -13.02
CA ILE A 429 12.88 -5.03 -13.98
C ILE A 429 12.89 -6.54 -14.24
N SER A 430 12.58 -7.35 -13.23
CA SER A 430 12.36 -8.78 -13.42
C SER A 430 11.22 -9.08 -14.40
N SER A 431 10.09 -8.36 -14.29
CA SER A 431 8.97 -8.48 -15.24
C SER A 431 9.39 -8.12 -16.68
N VAL A 432 10.18 -7.07 -16.85
CA VAL A 432 10.77 -6.70 -18.15
C VAL A 432 11.67 -7.81 -18.69
N PHE A 433 12.55 -8.36 -17.85
CA PHE A 433 13.43 -9.46 -18.25
C PHE A 433 12.62 -10.69 -18.70
N ILE A 434 11.58 -11.05 -17.95
CA ILE A 434 10.67 -12.15 -18.29
C ILE A 434 9.99 -11.88 -19.63
N SER A 435 9.48 -10.66 -19.86
CA SER A 435 8.87 -10.29 -21.15
C SER A 435 9.86 -10.43 -22.31
N CYS A 436 11.08 -9.92 -22.16
CA CYS A 436 12.12 -10.04 -23.20
C CYS A 436 12.55 -11.50 -23.42
N SER A 437 12.59 -12.31 -22.37
CA SER A 437 12.88 -13.74 -22.45
C SER A 437 11.79 -14.50 -23.19
N LYS A 438 10.52 -14.16 -22.97
CA LYS A 438 9.39 -14.70 -23.73
C LYS A 438 9.45 -14.30 -25.20
N ASP A 439 9.78 -13.04 -25.50
CA ASP A 439 9.98 -12.57 -26.88
C ASP A 439 11.12 -13.35 -27.56
N PHE A 440 12.21 -13.62 -26.84
CA PHE A 440 13.32 -14.45 -27.30
C PHE A 440 12.88 -15.88 -27.61
N CYS A 441 12.19 -16.55 -26.68
CA CYS A 441 11.66 -17.91 -26.88
C CYS A 441 10.68 -17.96 -28.06
N THR A 442 9.80 -16.98 -28.21
CA THR A 442 8.82 -16.91 -29.31
C THR A 442 9.50 -16.75 -30.67
N LYS A 443 10.58 -15.97 -30.74
CA LYS A 443 11.40 -15.86 -31.97
C LYS A 443 12.06 -17.18 -32.34
N LEU A 444 12.60 -17.91 -31.35
CA LEU A 444 13.20 -19.23 -31.59
C LEU A 444 12.14 -20.26 -31.99
N GLU A 445 10.98 -20.23 -31.36
CA GLU A 445 9.83 -21.10 -31.67
C GLU A 445 9.39 -20.95 -33.13
N ALA A 446 9.31 -19.71 -33.64
CA ALA A 446 8.96 -19.45 -35.03
C ALA A 446 9.96 -20.02 -36.06
N GLN A 447 11.19 -20.34 -35.64
CA GLN A 447 12.23 -20.93 -36.49
C GLN A 447 12.27 -22.46 -36.42
N ILE A 448 11.52 -23.09 -35.50
CA ILE A 448 11.46 -24.54 -35.37
C ILE A 448 10.85 -25.13 -36.65
N LYS A 449 11.56 -26.10 -37.24
CA LYS A 449 11.08 -26.81 -38.42
C LYS A 449 10.18 -27.98 -38.01
N LEU A 450 8.96 -27.96 -38.54
CA LEU A 450 7.93 -28.97 -38.34
C LEU A 450 7.62 -29.63 -39.68
N GLY A 451 7.67 -30.95 -39.75
CA GLY A 451 7.34 -31.70 -40.96
C GLY A 451 7.90 -33.12 -40.98
N PRO A 452 7.61 -33.91 -42.03
CA PRO A 452 8.13 -35.26 -42.16
C PRO A 452 9.67 -35.29 -42.25
N ASP A 453 10.28 -34.28 -42.89
CA ASP A 453 11.74 -34.16 -42.99
C ASP A 453 12.39 -33.87 -41.64
N SER A 454 11.72 -33.15 -40.72
CA SER A 454 12.29 -32.82 -39.42
C SER A 454 12.30 -34.01 -38.44
N VAL A 455 11.66 -35.13 -38.80
CA VAL A 455 11.50 -36.31 -37.92
C VAL A 455 12.03 -37.61 -38.53
N GLN A 456 12.72 -37.57 -39.66
CA GLN A 456 13.26 -38.78 -40.28
C GLN A 456 14.34 -39.44 -39.40
N VAL A 457 14.36 -40.77 -39.31
CA VAL A 457 15.29 -41.53 -38.43
C VAL A 457 16.10 -42.59 -39.20
N VAL A 458 15.98 -42.60 -40.52
CA VAL A 458 16.59 -43.62 -41.39
C VAL A 458 17.99 -43.19 -41.82
N ASP A 459 18.14 -41.95 -42.27
CA ASP A 459 19.40 -41.41 -42.76
C ASP A 459 20.12 -40.58 -41.68
N LEU A 460 21.28 -40.01 -42.05
CA LEU A 460 21.98 -39.02 -41.23
C LEU A 460 21.10 -37.76 -41.05
N PRO A 461 21.33 -36.96 -39.98
CA PRO A 461 20.56 -35.74 -39.74
C PRO A 461 20.60 -34.79 -40.94
N ASN A 462 19.43 -34.36 -41.40
CA ASN A 462 19.33 -33.38 -42.47
C ASN A 462 19.41 -31.94 -41.93
N THR A 463 19.39 -30.95 -42.83
CA THR A 463 19.50 -29.53 -42.46
C THR A 463 18.42 -29.07 -41.47
N GLN A 464 17.18 -29.58 -41.58
CA GLN A 464 16.08 -29.21 -40.67
C GLN A 464 16.32 -29.74 -39.25
N GLN A 465 16.81 -30.98 -39.15
CA GLN A 465 17.14 -31.62 -37.86
C GLN A 465 18.34 -30.96 -37.19
N ILE A 466 19.38 -30.65 -37.98
CA ILE A 466 20.55 -29.90 -37.49
C ILE A 466 20.11 -28.53 -36.97
N GLN A 467 19.25 -27.82 -37.70
CA GLN A 467 18.70 -26.54 -37.25
C GLN A 467 17.91 -26.69 -35.93
N ASN A 468 17.04 -27.68 -35.82
CA ASN A 468 16.27 -27.94 -34.60
C ASN A 468 17.18 -28.29 -33.40
N SER A 469 18.24 -29.09 -33.61
CA SER A 469 19.22 -29.37 -32.54
C SER A 469 19.97 -28.12 -32.08
N LEU A 470 20.31 -27.23 -33.02
CA LEU A 470 20.98 -25.96 -32.71
C LEU A 470 20.06 -25.02 -31.94
N LEU A 471 18.78 -24.92 -32.33
CA LEU A 471 17.76 -24.15 -31.60
C LEU A 471 17.57 -24.68 -30.17
N ALA A 472 17.49 -26.01 -29.99
CA ALA A 472 17.39 -26.62 -28.67
C ALA A 472 18.63 -26.34 -27.81
N ASN A 473 19.82 -26.39 -28.38
CA ASN A 473 21.07 -26.07 -27.65
C ASN A 473 21.16 -24.59 -27.28
N ILE A 474 20.70 -23.66 -28.14
CA ILE A 474 20.62 -22.23 -27.80
C ILE A 474 19.63 -22.00 -26.65
N LEU A 475 18.46 -22.65 -26.67
CA LEU A 475 17.49 -22.59 -25.58
C LEU A 475 18.07 -23.14 -24.27
N PHE A 476 18.82 -24.23 -24.33
CA PHE A 476 19.50 -24.79 -23.17
C PHE A 476 20.60 -23.86 -22.64
N TYR A 477 21.43 -23.32 -23.52
CA TYR A 477 22.49 -22.37 -23.17
C TYR A 477 21.92 -21.10 -22.53
N PHE A 478 20.79 -20.61 -23.05
CA PHE A 478 20.02 -19.53 -22.44
C PHE A 478 19.55 -19.91 -21.05
N LYS A 479 18.88 -21.06 -20.88
CA LYS A 479 18.41 -21.55 -19.58
C LYS A 479 19.54 -21.64 -18.55
N ASP A 480 20.67 -22.22 -18.93
CA ASP A 480 21.84 -22.38 -18.06
C ASP A 480 22.46 -21.01 -17.69
N SER A 481 22.61 -20.12 -18.65
CA SER A 481 23.10 -18.76 -18.43
C SER A 481 22.19 -17.95 -17.49
N VAL A 482 20.86 -18.10 -17.59
CA VAL A 482 19.92 -17.47 -16.65
C VAL A 482 20.06 -18.07 -15.25
N LYS A 483 20.18 -19.40 -15.13
CA LYS A 483 20.39 -20.06 -13.82
C LYS A 483 21.69 -19.59 -13.15
N ARG A 484 22.78 -19.43 -13.91
CA ARG A 484 24.04 -18.85 -13.41
C ARG A 484 23.85 -17.41 -12.95
N MET A 485 23.21 -16.56 -13.76
CA MET A 485 22.90 -15.18 -13.39
C MET A 485 22.09 -15.09 -12.08
N LEU A 486 21.08 -15.95 -11.90
CA LEU A 486 20.28 -16.00 -10.67
C LEU A 486 21.09 -16.47 -9.44
N SER A 487 22.07 -17.36 -9.64
CA SER A 487 23.00 -17.79 -8.59
C SER A 487 23.93 -16.64 -8.19
N ASP A 488 24.52 -15.95 -9.18
CA ASP A 488 25.46 -14.84 -8.96
C ASP A 488 24.81 -13.67 -8.21
N LEU A 489 23.55 -13.36 -8.54
CA LEU A 489 22.76 -12.31 -7.88
C LEU A 489 22.07 -12.79 -6.58
N GLY A 490 22.27 -14.05 -6.17
CA GLY A 490 21.53 -14.70 -5.09
C GLY A 490 21.51 -13.92 -3.77
N GLN A 491 22.66 -13.39 -3.33
CA GLN A 491 22.74 -12.60 -2.09
C GLN A 491 21.96 -11.28 -2.15
N GLN A 492 21.86 -10.66 -3.33
CA GLN A 492 21.12 -9.41 -3.51
C GLN A 492 19.61 -9.68 -3.46
N PHE A 493 19.15 -10.78 -4.07
CA PHE A 493 17.75 -11.19 -3.99
C PHE A 493 17.29 -11.48 -2.54
N GLU A 494 18.14 -12.11 -1.73
CA GLU A 494 17.84 -12.43 -0.33
C GLU A 494 17.73 -11.18 0.55
N LYS A 495 18.62 -10.20 0.36
CA LYS A 495 18.61 -8.93 1.12
C LYS A 495 17.34 -8.12 0.85
N THR A 496 16.89 -8.07 -0.40
CA THR A 496 15.80 -7.18 -0.84
C THR A 496 14.41 -7.85 -0.73
N LYS A 497 14.33 -9.15 -0.39
CA LYS A 497 13.08 -9.92 -0.18
C LYS A 497 12.08 -9.83 -1.36
N THR A 498 12.57 -9.96 -2.59
CA THR A 498 11.77 -9.84 -3.82
C THR A 498 11.23 -11.20 -4.32
N SER A 499 10.15 -11.20 -5.12
CA SER A 499 9.68 -12.42 -5.83
C SER A 499 10.41 -12.65 -7.16
N ALA A 500 11.21 -11.67 -7.60
CA ALA A 500 11.92 -11.68 -8.87
C ALA A 500 12.70 -12.98 -9.16
N LYS A 501 13.40 -13.54 -8.17
CA LYS A 501 14.17 -14.79 -8.35
C LYS A 501 13.27 -15.97 -8.72
N THR A 502 12.14 -16.13 -8.03
CA THR A 502 11.20 -17.23 -8.30
C THR A 502 10.46 -17.02 -9.61
N ASP A 503 10.12 -15.79 -9.94
CA ASP A 503 9.36 -15.46 -11.15
C ASP A 503 10.21 -15.65 -12.41
N ILE A 504 11.50 -15.27 -12.36
CA ILE A 504 12.45 -15.55 -13.45
C ILE A 504 12.68 -17.05 -13.59
N ALA A 505 12.86 -17.79 -12.49
CA ALA A 505 13.05 -19.24 -12.56
C ALA A 505 11.87 -19.95 -13.22
N LYS A 506 10.62 -19.59 -12.87
CA LYS A 506 9.40 -20.11 -13.51
C LYS A 506 9.30 -19.75 -14.99
N SER A 507 9.82 -18.59 -15.40
CA SER A 507 9.79 -18.19 -16.82
C SER A 507 10.60 -19.12 -17.73
N LEU A 508 11.56 -19.87 -17.17
CA LEU A 508 12.37 -20.84 -17.91
C LEU A 508 11.58 -22.08 -18.34
N ASP A 509 10.41 -22.34 -17.76
CA ASP A 509 9.54 -23.46 -18.14
C ASP A 509 9.14 -23.40 -19.62
N GLN A 510 9.06 -22.20 -20.21
CA GLN A 510 8.81 -22.04 -21.65
C GLN A 510 9.97 -22.59 -22.50
N ALA A 511 11.23 -22.37 -22.09
CA ALA A 511 12.38 -22.92 -22.80
C ALA A 511 12.42 -24.45 -22.69
N ASP A 512 12.11 -25.00 -21.51
CA ASP A 512 12.00 -26.45 -21.29
C ASP A 512 10.89 -27.08 -22.13
N LEU A 513 9.74 -26.41 -22.27
CA LEU A 513 8.65 -26.84 -23.15
C LEU A 513 9.07 -26.90 -24.61
N LEU A 514 9.78 -25.87 -25.11
CA LEU A 514 10.25 -25.84 -26.49
C LEU A 514 11.31 -26.91 -26.78
N ILE A 515 12.29 -27.10 -25.89
CA ILE A 515 13.29 -28.18 -26.01
C ILE A 515 12.59 -29.54 -26.02
N THR A 516 11.63 -29.74 -25.12
CA THR A 516 10.85 -30.99 -25.03
C THR A 516 10.04 -31.20 -26.31
N THR A 517 9.44 -30.16 -26.87
CA THR A 517 8.64 -30.24 -28.12
C THR A 517 9.51 -30.65 -29.32
N ILE A 518 10.72 -30.10 -29.42
CA ILE A 518 11.68 -30.46 -30.48
C ILE A 518 12.09 -31.93 -30.35
N LEU A 519 12.48 -32.35 -29.14
CA LEU A 519 12.90 -33.72 -28.87
C LEU A 519 11.74 -34.71 -29.06
N GLN A 520 10.54 -34.38 -28.59
CA GLN A 520 9.40 -35.28 -28.64
C GLN A 520 9.04 -35.70 -30.07
N GLN A 521 9.16 -34.78 -31.05
CA GLN A 521 8.90 -35.08 -32.45
C GLN A 521 9.81 -36.17 -33.02
N ILE A 522 11.12 -36.08 -32.74
CA ILE A 522 12.04 -37.13 -33.18
C ILE A 522 11.87 -38.40 -32.36
N MET A 523 11.57 -38.30 -31.06
CA MET A 523 11.30 -39.45 -30.20
C MET A 523 10.07 -40.25 -30.64
N ASP A 524 8.98 -39.60 -31.05
CA ASP A 524 7.79 -40.30 -31.53
C ASP A 524 8.05 -41.03 -32.86
N SER A 525 8.86 -40.46 -33.75
CA SER A 525 9.31 -41.13 -34.97
C SER A 525 10.23 -42.33 -34.68
N ILE A 526 11.12 -42.21 -33.70
CA ILE A 526 11.95 -43.31 -33.18
C ILE A 526 11.04 -44.43 -32.67
N VAL A 527 10.05 -44.10 -31.83
CA VAL A 527 9.11 -45.09 -31.26
C VAL A 527 8.30 -45.79 -32.35
N SER A 528 7.81 -45.05 -33.35
CA SER A 528 7.09 -45.64 -34.49
C SER A 528 7.96 -46.64 -35.25
N THR A 529 9.23 -46.30 -35.49
CA THR A 529 10.15 -47.19 -36.20
C THR A 529 10.52 -48.41 -35.36
N ILE A 530 10.72 -48.23 -34.05
CA ILE A 530 10.92 -49.33 -33.09
C ILE A 530 9.73 -50.29 -33.12
N ASN A 531 8.50 -49.79 -33.14
CA ASN A 531 7.31 -50.63 -33.22
C ASN A 531 7.31 -51.49 -34.50
N ILE A 532 7.64 -50.89 -35.65
CA ILE A 532 7.74 -51.61 -36.93
C ILE A 532 8.79 -52.74 -36.86
N ILE A 533 9.98 -52.45 -36.30
CA ILE A 533 11.04 -53.44 -36.14
C ILE A 533 10.59 -54.57 -35.20
N ILE A 534 10.02 -54.24 -34.04
CA ILE A 534 9.54 -55.24 -33.07
C ILE A 534 8.41 -56.10 -33.65
N LEU A 535 7.50 -55.53 -34.43
CA LEU A 535 6.40 -56.25 -35.07
C LEU A 535 6.90 -57.36 -36.02
N SER A 536 8.12 -57.24 -36.55
CA SER A 536 8.73 -58.28 -37.40
C SER A 536 9.02 -59.60 -36.66
N ILE A 537 8.93 -59.64 -35.32
CA ILE A 537 8.99 -60.87 -34.51
C ILE A 537 8.00 -61.95 -34.98
N HIS A 538 6.82 -61.55 -35.50
CA HIS A 538 5.82 -62.48 -36.02
C HIS A 538 6.21 -63.13 -37.34
N ARG A 539 7.26 -62.61 -38.00
CA ARG A 539 7.84 -63.12 -39.24
C ARG A 539 9.23 -63.75 -39.00
N GLU A 540 9.69 -63.82 -37.76
CA GLU A 540 11.00 -64.39 -37.41
C GLU A 540 11.04 -65.88 -37.77
N PRO A 541 12.02 -66.32 -38.59
CA PRO A 541 12.06 -67.68 -39.09
C PRO A 541 12.37 -68.68 -37.96
N GLY A 542 11.57 -69.73 -37.86
CA GLY A 542 11.86 -70.88 -37.01
C GLY A 542 11.41 -70.77 -35.55
N LEU A 543 10.79 -69.67 -35.11
CA LEU A 543 10.26 -69.55 -33.73
C LEU A 543 9.24 -70.64 -33.38
N ASN A 544 8.53 -71.18 -34.36
CA ASN A 544 7.55 -72.26 -34.21
C ASN A 544 8.12 -73.67 -34.46
N THR A 545 9.43 -73.80 -34.71
CA THR A 545 10.09 -75.06 -35.06
C THR A 545 11.14 -75.44 -34.00
N GLU A 546 11.37 -76.74 -33.76
CA GLU A 546 12.40 -77.20 -32.79
C GLU A 546 13.85 -77.10 -33.30
N LYS A 547 14.05 -76.70 -34.57
CA LYS A 547 15.36 -76.61 -35.23
C LYS A 547 16.05 -75.25 -35.08
N ILE A 548 15.44 -74.30 -34.37
CA ILE A 548 16.00 -72.96 -34.20
C ILE A 548 17.20 -73.00 -33.26
N SER A 549 18.28 -72.32 -33.65
CA SER A 549 19.42 -72.12 -32.75
C SER A 549 19.00 -71.23 -31.58
N THR A 550 19.25 -71.68 -30.36
CA THR A 550 19.00 -70.88 -29.15
C THR A 550 20.16 -69.92 -28.84
N ALA A 551 21.27 -70.00 -29.59
CA ALA A 551 22.44 -69.17 -29.41
C ALA A 551 22.36 -67.86 -30.23
N GLY A 552 22.46 -66.71 -29.55
CA GLY A 552 22.50 -65.36 -30.14
C GLY A 552 21.13 -64.65 -30.23
N PRO A 553 21.11 -63.37 -30.66
CA PRO A 553 19.89 -62.57 -30.79
C PRO A 553 19.14 -62.87 -32.09
N SER A 554 17.81 -62.87 -32.05
CA SER A 554 16.93 -62.95 -33.23
C SER A 554 17.17 -61.81 -34.23
N MET A 555 16.77 -61.97 -35.49
CA MET A 555 17.11 -61.00 -36.54
C MET A 555 16.50 -59.62 -36.27
N TYR A 556 15.23 -59.57 -35.87
CA TYR A 556 14.58 -58.31 -35.46
C TYR A 556 15.29 -57.63 -34.29
N MET A 557 15.87 -58.41 -33.36
CA MET A 557 16.59 -57.88 -32.19
C MET A 557 17.94 -57.28 -32.58
N LYS A 558 18.64 -57.89 -33.56
CA LYS A 558 19.87 -57.31 -34.13
C LYS A 558 19.57 -55.99 -34.83
N GLU A 559 18.52 -55.97 -35.67
CA GLU A 559 18.08 -54.75 -36.36
C GLU A 559 17.70 -53.65 -35.36
N LEU A 560 16.98 -53.99 -34.29
CA LEU A 560 16.63 -53.04 -33.23
C LEU A 560 17.88 -52.49 -32.53
N GLN A 561 18.84 -53.35 -32.20
CA GLN A 561 20.09 -52.94 -31.56
C GLN A 561 20.88 -51.95 -32.43
N GLU A 562 21.06 -52.29 -33.71
CA GLU A 562 21.75 -51.43 -34.68
C GLU A 562 21.00 -50.12 -34.92
N PHE A 563 19.68 -50.17 -35.03
CA PHE A 563 18.82 -49.01 -35.20
C PHE A 563 18.94 -48.03 -34.01
N ILE A 564 18.73 -48.51 -32.77
CA ILE A 564 18.80 -47.65 -31.58
C ILE A 564 20.19 -47.05 -31.43
N GLN A 565 21.25 -47.86 -31.59
CA GLN A 565 22.61 -47.35 -31.51
C GLN A 565 22.88 -46.25 -32.54
N ARG A 566 22.50 -46.48 -33.80
CA ARG A 566 22.69 -45.52 -34.90
C ARG A 566 21.90 -44.24 -34.67
N VAL A 567 20.61 -44.35 -34.34
CA VAL A 567 19.75 -43.17 -34.22
C VAL A 567 20.11 -42.34 -32.99
N TRP A 568 20.43 -42.99 -31.87
CA TRP A 568 20.85 -42.26 -30.68
C TRP A 568 22.19 -41.52 -30.90
N GLN A 569 23.13 -42.17 -31.58
CA GLN A 569 24.42 -41.56 -31.91
C GLN A 569 24.29 -40.43 -32.92
N ASN A 570 23.50 -40.60 -33.98
CA ASN A 570 23.46 -39.64 -35.07
C ASN A 570 22.50 -38.48 -34.82
N HIS A 571 21.33 -38.76 -34.23
CA HIS A 571 20.26 -37.76 -34.10
C HIS A 571 20.13 -37.15 -32.72
N ILE A 572 20.48 -37.87 -31.65
CA ILE A 572 20.23 -37.43 -30.26
C ILE A 572 21.50 -36.94 -29.55
N SER A 573 22.69 -37.45 -29.91
CA SER A 573 23.95 -37.11 -29.23
C SER A 573 24.30 -35.62 -29.23
N ALA A 574 23.86 -34.90 -30.28
CA ALA A 574 24.11 -33.47 -30.50
C ALA A 574 23.38 -32.54 -29.52
N TYR A 575 22.35 -33.03 -28.82
CA TYR A 575 21.61 -32.24 -27.84
C TYR A 575 22.39 -32.11 -26.53
N GLU A 576 22.54 -30.88 -26.04
CA GLU A 576 23.34 -30.55 -24.85
C GLU A 576 22.58 -30.76 -23.53
N ASP A 577 21.25 -30.59 -23.52
CA ASP A 577 20.41 -30.81 -22.33
C ASP A 577 20.30 -32.31 -21.98
N LYS A 578 21.30 -32.82 -21.25
CA LYS A 578 21.35 -34.24 -20.86
C LYS A 578 20.22 -34.65 -19.92
N GLU A 579 19.64 -33.71 -19.18
CA GLU A 579 18.53 -34.01 -18.26
C GLU A 579 17.25 -34.30 -19.04
N ILE A 580 16.86 -33.42 -19.97
CA ILE A 580 15.67 -33.62 -20.81
C ILE A 580 15.89 -34.82 -21.75
N VAL A 581 17.06 -34.94 -22.37
CA VAL A 581 17.40 -36.08 -23.24
C VAL A 581 17.28 -37.41 -22.49
N SER A 582 17.75 -37.47 -21.24
CA SER A 582 17.63 -38.68 -20.42
C SER A 582 16.17 -39.01 -20.09
N LYS A 583 15.36 -38.01 -19.72
CA LYS A 583 13.91 -38.20 -19.46
C LYS A 583 13.20 -38.73 -20.71
N CYS A 584 13.41 -38.10 -21.86
CA CYS A 584 12.84 -38.55 -23.14
C CYS A 584 13.32 -39.96 -23.52
N GLY A 585 14.61 -40.27 -23.33
CA GLY A 585 15.16 -41.60 -23.59
C GLY A 585 14.58 -42.69 -22.70
N GLN A 586 14.34 -42.40 -21.42
CA GLN A 586 13.65 -43.30 -20.51
C GLN A 586 12.21 -43.59 -20.98
N GLU A 587 11.48 -42.58 -21.46
CA GLU A 587 10.12 -42.79 -22.00
C GLU A 587 10.12 -43.64 -23.28
N VAL A 588 11.07 -43.40 -24.20
CA VAL A 588 11.24 -44.25 -25.39
C VAL A 588 11.58 -45.69 -24.99
N ALA A 589 12.44 -45.89 -23.99
CA ALA A 589 12.79 -47.21 -23.49
C ALA A 589 11.59 -47.93 -22.85
N LYS A 590 10.76 -47.24 -22.06
CA LYS A 590 9.52 -47.81 -21.50
C LYS A 590 8.56 -48.25 -22.60
N ARG A 591 8.33 -47.41 -23.62
CA ARG A 591 7.47 -47.76 -24.76
C ARG A 591 8.04 -48.94 -25.56
N CYS A 592 9.36 -48.96 -25.80
CA CYS A 592 10.04 -50.08 -26.45
C CYS A 592 9.82 -51.41 -25.72
N ILE A 593 9.93 -51.40 -24.38
CA ILE A 593 9.62 -52.58 -23.55
C ILE A 593 8.15 -52.97 -23.71
N ASN A 594 7.20 -52.04 -23.63
CA ASN A 594 5.78 -52.36 -23.76
C ASN A 594 5.47 -53.03 -25.11
N TYR A 595 5.92 -52.43 -26.22
CA TYR A 595 5.78 -53.02 -27.55
C TYR A 595 6.40 -54.41 -27.62
N PHE A 596 7.59 -54.60 -27.06
CA PHE A 596 8.25 -55.90 -27.04
C PHE A 596 7.45 -56.94 -26.26
N ILE A 597 6.97 -56.60 -25.06
CA ILE A 597 6.21 -57.52 -24.21
C ILE A 597 4.86 -57.89 -24.84
N HIS A 598 4.12 -56.92 -25.40
CA HIS A 598 2.85 -57.22 -26.07
C HIS A 598 3.05 -58.12 -27.29
N ASN A 599 4.05 -57.81 -28.12
CA ASN A 599 4.35 -58.64 -29.28
C ASN A 599 4.82 -60.04 -28.87
N LEU A 600 5.70 -60.15 -27.87
CA LEU A 600 6.17 -61.43 -27.36
C LEU A 600 5.04 -62.29 -26.78
N SER A 601 4.03 -61.66 -26.17
CA SER A 601 2.90 -62.34 -25.55
C SER A 601 1.92 -62.97 -26.54
N ILE A 602 1.93 -62.55 -27.80
CA ILE A 602 0.97 -63.01 -28.82
C ILE A 602 1.58 -64.01 -29.82
N VAL A 603 2.89 -64.28 -29.72
CA VAL A 603 3.60 -65.28 -30.54
C VAL A 603 3.23 -66.70 -30.07
N ARG A 604 3.21 -67.67 -31.00
CA ARG A 604 3.06 -69.11 -30.71
C ARG A 604 4.37 -69.88 -30.96
N PRO A 605 5.33 -69.85 -30.02
CA PRO A 605 6.65 -70.45 -30.20
C PRO A 605 6.72 -71.94 -29.81
N SER A 606 7.69 -72.65 -30.39
CA SER A 606 8.13 -73.99 -29.97
C SER A 606 8.90 -73.94 -28.64
N GLN A 607 9.31 -75.09 -28.08
CA GLN A 607 10.10 -75.09 -26.85
C GLN A 607 11.47 -74.44 -27.07
N ALA A 608 12.14 -74.76 -28.19
CA ALA A 608 13.36 -74.08 -28.60
C ALA A 608 13.12 -72.58 -28.88
N GLY A 609 12.01 -72.21 -29.50
CA GLY A 609 11.61 -70.82 -29.73
C GLY A 609 11.43 -70.01 -28.44
N ARG A 610 10.88 -70.61 -27.37
CA ARG A 610 10.75 -69.96 -26.06
C ARG A 610 12.10 -69.67 -25.42
N GLN A 611 13.07 -70.58 -25.55
CA GLN A 611 14.44 -70.34 -25.09
C GLN A 611 15.11 -69.22 -25.88
N ARG A 612 14.84 -69.12 -27.19
CA ARG A 612 15.30 -68.00 -28.02
C ARG A 612 14.72 -66.66 -27.54
N LEU A 613 13.41 -66.57 -27.32
CA LEU A 613 12.74 -65.37 -26.82
C LEU A 613 13.19 -64.95 -25.42
N LYS A 614 13.52 -65.92 -24.54
CA LYS A 614 14.16 -65.64 -23.25
C LYS A 614 15.50 -64.92 -23.43
N ASN A 615 16.34 -65.37 -24.36
CA ASN A 615 17.60 -64.70 -24.66
C ASN A 615 17.38 -63.31 -25.28
N ASP A 616 16.35 -63.15 -26.11
CA ASP A 616 15.95 -61.85 -26.65
C ASP A 616 15.55 -60.85 -25.54
N CYS A 617 14.97 -61.28 -24.42
CA CYS A 617 14.71 -60.39 -23.28
C CYS A 617 16.01 -59.79 -22.70
N MET A 618 17.08 -60.57 -22.63
CA MET A 618 18.40 -60.11 -22.19
C MET A 618 19.08 -59.23 -23.26
N HIS A 619 18.88 -59.53 -24.55
CA HIS A 619 19.36 -58.68 -25.63
C HIS A 619 18.62 -57.33 -25.68
N MET A 620 17.32 -57.31 -25.38
CA MET A 620 16.53 -56.09 -25.23
C MET A 620 17.10 -55.21 -24.11
N GLU A 621 17.39 -55.77 -22.92
CA GLU A 621 18.05 -55.02 -21.84
C GLU A 621 19.36 -54.36 -22.31
N ASN A 622 20.20 -55.10 -23.04
CA ASN A 622 21.45 -54.55 -23.57
C ASN A 622 21.22 -53.47 -24.65
N THR A 623 20.19 -53.64 -25.46
CA THR A 623 19.81 -52.73 -26.56
C THR A 623 19.32 -51.38 -26.05
N LEU A 624 18.71 -51.33 -24.86
CA LEU A 624 18.20 -50.10 -24.25
C LEU A 624 19.27 -49.25 -23.56
N LYS A 625 20.51 -49.74 -23.40
CA LYS A 625 21.60 -49.03 -22.71
C LYS A 625 21.90 -47.62 -23.24
N PRO A 626 21.83 -47.34 -24.56
CA PRO A 626 22.00 -45.97 -25.06
C PRO A 626 20.89 -45.02 -24.60
N LEU A 627 19.65 -45.51 -24.47
CA LEU A 627 18.47 -44.74 -24.08
C LEU A 627 18.41 -44.48 -22.57
N SER A 628 18.80 -45.49 -21.78
CA SER A 628 18.89 -45.42 -20.33
C SER A 628 20.11 -46.19 -19.86
N SER A 629 21.05 -45.46 -19.25
CA SER A 629 22.27 -46.04 -18.67
C SER A 629 21.96 -47.01 -17.53
N ASN A 630 20.84 -46.78 -16.82
CA ASN A 630 20.38 -47.61 -15.71
C ASN A 630 18.94 -48.07 -15.93
N ILE A 631 18.80 -49.31 -16.42
CA ILE A 631 17.52 -49.97 -16.67
C ILE A 631 16.62 -49.99 -15.42
N SER A 632 17.20 -49.99 -14.22
CA SER A 632 16.43 -50.00 -12.96
C SER A 632 15.58 -48.73 -12.78
N GLU A 633 15.99 -47.60 -13.38
CA GLU A 633 15.25 -46.34 -13.34
C GLU A 633 13.95 -46.37 -14.16
N LEU A 634 13.80 -47.36 -15.05
CA LEU A 634 12.55 -47.58 -15.79
C LEU A 634 11.44 -48.19 -14.90
N GLY A 635 11.75 -48.54 -13.65
CA GLY A 635 10.77 -49.00 -12.66
C GLY A 635 10.05 -50.29 -13.08
N ASN A 636 8.72 -50.21 -13.17
CA ASN A 636 7.87 -51.38 -13.46
C ASN A 636 8.19 -52.00 -14.82
N SER A 637 8.44 -51.20 -15.86
CA SER A 637 8.72 -51.72 -17.21
C SER A 637 9.95 -52.63 -17.22
N ALA A 638 11.04 -52.25 -16.55
CA ALA A 638 12.22 -53.11 -16.42
C ALA A 638 11.95 -54.38 -15.62
N ARG A 639 11.16 -54.29 -14.55
CA ARG A 639 10.77 -55.46 -13.74
C ARG A 639 9.91 -56.44 -14.56
N ILE A 640 8.98 -55.93 -15.37
CA ILE A 640 8.15 -56.74 -16.27
C ILE A 640 9.02 -57.43 -17.33
N LEU A 641 9.98 -56.73 -17.94
CA LEU A 641 10.92 -57.32 -18.91
C LEU A 641 11.69 -58.50 -18.30
N ARG A 642 12.21 -58.33 -17.08
CA ARG A 642 12.90 -59.40 -16.34
C ARG A 642 11.97 -60.56 -16.01
N ALA A 643 10.77 -60.26 -15.50
CA ALA A 643 9.77 -61.28 -15.21
C ALA A 643 9.41 -62.08 -16.48
N MET A 644 9.26 -61.41 -17.61
CA MET A 644 8.94 -62.04 -18.89
C MET A 644 10.02 -63.00 -19.40
N SER A 645 11.30 -62.75 -19.10
CA SER A 645 12.38 -63.70 -19.41
C SER A 645 12.22 -65.05 -18.69
N PHE A 646 11.57 -65.05 -17.51
CA PHE A 646 11.23 -66.27 -16.79
C PHE A 646 9.89 -66.85 -17.26
N LEU A 647 8.86 -66.01 -17.44
CA LEU A 647 7.51 -66.46 -17.77
C LEU A 647 7.42 -67.14 -19.14
N ILE A 648 8.13 -66.66 -20.16
CA ILE A 648 8.02 -67.19 -21.53
C ILE A 648 8.41 -68.68 -21.66
N VAL A 649 9.24 -69.17 -20.74
CA VAL A 649 9.72 -70.57 -20.70
C VAL A 649 8.96 -71.45 -19.71
N GLN A 650 8.04 -70.90 -18.89
CA GLN A 650 7.28 -71.65 -17.90
C GLN A 650 6.17 -72.50 -18.51
N ARG A 651 5.85 -73.65 -17.91
CA ARG A 651 4.73 -74.48 -18.36
C ARG A 651 3.38 -73.83 -18.03
N PRO A 652 2.29 -74.14 -18.78
CA PRO A 652 0.96 -73.61 -18.51
C PRO A 652 0.50 -73.72 -17.06
N ALA A 653 0.78 -74.86 -16.41
CA ALA A 653 0.43 -75.10 -15.01
C ALA A 653 1.14 -74.16 -14.00
N GLU A 654 2.34 -73.66 -14.34
CA GLU A 654 3.08 -72.71 -13.51
C GLU A 654 2.72 -71.25 -13.82
N LEU A 655 2.29 -70.97 -15.06
CA LEU A 655 1.80 -69.65 -15.46
C LEU A 655 0.49 -69.26 -14.74
N VAL A 656 -0.41 -70.22 -14.52
CA VAL A 656 -1.69 -69.98 -13.82
C VAL A 656 -1.52 -69.74 -12.31
N LYS A 657 -0.34 -70.05 -11.74
CA LYS A 657 -0.03 -69.77 -10.33
C LYS A 657 0.44 -68.34 -10.08
N GLN A 658 0.61 -67.54 -11.13
CA GLN A 658 0.99 -66.13 -10.97
C GLN A 658 -0.09 -65.35 -10.23
N THR A 659 0.32 -64.34 -9.46
CA THR A 659 -0.59 -63.46 -8.71
C THR A 659 -1.52 -62.70 -9.65
N VAL A 660 -2.71 -62.38 -9.15
CA VAL A 660 -3.78 -61.71 -9.89
C VAL A 660 -4.21 -60.47 -9.10
N GLY A 661 -4.52 -59.37 -9.79
CA GLY A 661 -4.97 -58.12 -9.19
C GLY A 661 -3.96 -56.98 -9.24
N THR A 662 -4.30 -55.86 -8.62
CA THR A 662 -3.56 -54.57 -8.68
C THR A 662 -2.13 -54.63 -8.15
N ASP A 663 -1.83 -55.56 -7.25
CA ASP A 663 -0.49 -55.78 -6.70
C ASP A 663 0.39 -56.68 -7.58
N SER A 664 -0.16 -57.24 -8.67
CA SER A 664 0.59 -58.07 -9.59
C SER A 664 1.54 -57.24 -10.45
N LEU A 665 2.81 -57.69 -10.54
CA LEU A 665 3.80 -57.05 -11.40
C LEU A 665 3.45 -57.19 -12.89
N VAL A 666 2.88 -58.34 -13.28
CA VAL A 666 2.53 -58.64 -14.68
C VAL A 666 1.00 -58.69 -14.78
N PRO A 667 0.39 -57.85 -15.63
CA PRO A 667 -1.04 -57.85 -15.87
C PRO A 667 -1.60 -59.23 -16.26
N SER A 668 -2.82 -59.53 -15.81
CA SER A 668 -3.45 -60.84 -15.97
C SER A 668 -3.71 -61.15 -17.45
N TYR A 669 -4.04 -60.13 -18.25
CA TYR A 669 -4.22 -60.29 -19.69
C TYR A 669 -2.94 -60.78 -20.40
N ILE A 670 -1.75 -60.39 -19.93
CA ILE A 670 -0.47 -60.83 -20.50
C ILE A 670 -0.28 -62.33 -20.25
N ILE A 671 -0.56 -62.80 -19.03
CA ILE A 671 -0.48 -64.23 -18.68
C ILE A 671 -1.44 -65.05 -19.54
N LEU A 672 -2.68 -64.57 -19.73
CA LEU A 672 -3.66 -65.20 -20.61
C LEU A 672 -3.20 -65.26 -22.07
N LEU A 673 -2.60 -64.18 -22.58
CA LEU A 673 -2.03 -64.16 -23.94
C LEU A 673 -0.89 -65.19 -24.10
N LEU A 674 -0.01 -65.33 -23.11
CA LEU A 674 1.04 -66.36 -23.12
C LEU A 674 0.48 -67.78 -23.15
N LEU A 675 -0.65 -68.03 -22.48
CA LEU A 675 -1.35 -69.33 -22.49
C LEU A 675 -1.90 -69.66 -23.89
N PHE A 676 -2.42 -68.67 -24.64
CA PHE A 676 -2.76 -68.87 -26.06
C PHE A 676 -1.55 -69.28 -26.91
N GLY A 677 -0.33 -68.94 -26.49
CA GLY A 677 0.92 -69.40 -27.09
C GLY A 677 1.17 -70.91 -27.01
N TYR A 678 0.50 -71.61 -26.09
CA TYR A 678 0.56 -73.07 -25.94
C TYR A 678 -0.61 -73.81 -26.62
N ALA A 679 -1.65 -73.08 -26.99
CA ALA A 679 -2.87 -73.65 -27.55
C ALA A 679 -2.67 -74.19 -28.97
N GLY A 680 -3.39 -75.27 -29.30
CA GLY A 680 -3.47 -75.82 -30.65
C GLY A 680 -4.14 -74.88 -31.66
N GLN A 681 -4.16 -75.28 -32.93
CA GLN A 681 -4.68 -74.44 -34.03
C GLN A 681 -6.18 -74.14 -33.91
N GLU A 682 -6.95 -74.98 -33.21
CA GLU A 682 -8.39 -74.79 -33.03
C GLU A 682 -8.74 -73.67 -32.04
N LEU A 683 -7.95 -73.49 -30.97
CA LEU A 683 -8.10 -72.39 -30.02
C LEU A 683 -7.27 -71.20 -30.53
N GLN A 684 -7.90 -70.37 -31.36
CA GLN A 684 -7.28 -69.21 -31.98
C GLN A 684 -7.00 -68.08 -30.99
N SER A 685 -6.01 -67.24 -31.29
CA SER A 685 -5.66 -66.09 -30.44
C SER A 685 -6.76 -65.02 -30.53
N PRO A 686 -6.89 -64.12 -29.52
CA PRO A 686 -7.98 -63.16 -29.47
C PRO A 686 -8.11 -62.28 -30.73
N HIS A 687 -7.01 -61.73 -31.23
CA HIS A 687 -6.98 -60.90 -32.44
C HIS A 687 -7.40 -61.67 -33.71
N THR A 688 -6.98 -62.92 -33.86
CA THR A 688 -7.38 -63.77 -35.00
C THR A 688 -8.88 -64.04 -34.98
N THR A 689 -9.44 -64.24 -33.79
CA THR A 689 -10.86 -64.53 -33.60
C THR A 689 -11.75 -63.38 -34.07
N VAL A 690 -11.27 -62.14 -33.99
CA VAL A 690 -11.97 -60.92 -34.45
C VAL A 690 -11.45 -60.38 -35.80
N ASN A 691 -10.64 -61.16 -36.52
CA ASN A 691 -10.04 -60.80 -37.82
C ASN A 691 -9.17 -59.53 -37.78
N TRP A 692 -8.42 -59.31 -36.71
CA TRP A 692 -7.42 -58.23 -36.62
C TRP A 692 -6.03 -58.71 -37.03
N SER A 693 -5.27 -57.82 -37.69
CA SER A 693 -3.83 -58.01 -37.89
C SER A 693 -3.09 -57.86 -36.56
N ASN A 694 -1.85 -58.38 -36.49
CA ASN A 694 -0.99 -58.19 -35.32
C ASN A 694 -0.75 -56.70 -35.04
N GLU A 695 -0.51 -55.91 -36.08
CA GLU A 695 -0.33 -54.45 -36.00
C GLU A 695 -1.52 -53.76 -35.34
N ARG A 696 -2.74 -53.99 -35.87
CA ARG A 696 -3.98 -53.43 -35.32
C ARG A 696 -4.21 -53.87 -33.89
N PHE A 697 -3.83 -55.10 -33.53
CA PHE A 697 -3.99 -55.59 -32.16
C PHE A 697 -3.03 -54.92 -31.19
N ILE A 698 -1.78 -54.71 -31.57
CA ILE A 698 -0.78 -54.01 -30.75
C ILE A 698 -1.17 -52.54 -30.58
N GLU A 699 -1.60 -51.87 -31.64
CA GLU A 699 -2.15 -50.50 -31.56
C GLU A 699 -3.35 -50.43 -30.61
N TRP A 700 -4.25 -51.40 -30.67
CA TRP A 700 -5.38 -51.47 -29.76
C TRP A 700 -4.95 -51.70 -28.30
N LEU A 701 -3.97 -52.59 -28.05
CA LEU A 701 -3.46 -52.85 -26.71
C LEU A 701 -2.76 -51.63 -26.07
N GLU A 702 -2.07 -50.82 -26.87
CA GLU A 702 -1.46 -49.57 -26.42
C GLU A 702 -2.50 -48.45 -26.21
N GLY A 703 -3.54 -48.39 -27.06
CA GLY A 703 -4.59 -47.37 -26.98
C GLY A 703 -5.59 -47.55 -25.83
N HIS A 704 -5.73 -48.77 -25.28
CA HIS A 704 -6.69 -49.06 -24.21
C HIS A 704 -5.94 -49.31 -22.89
N THR A 705 -6.07 -48.40 -21.93
CA THR A 705 -5.39 -48.51 -20.62
C THR A 705 -6.14 -49.37 -19.62
N ASN A 706 -7.44 -49.59 -19.82
CA ASN A 706 -8.28 -50.37 -18.93
C ASN A 706 -8.05 -51.88 -19.12
N GLU A 707 -7.58 -52.56 -18.06
CA GLU A 707 -7.32 -53.99 -18.08
C GLU A 707 -8.60 -54.80 -18.36
N ARG A 708 -9.74 -54.33 -17.86
CA ARG A 708 -11.04 -54.99 -18.05
C ARG A 708 -11.40 -55.16 -19.53
N GLU A 709 -11.19 -54.14 -20.36
CA GLU A 709 -11.49 -54.20 -21.79
C GLU A 709 -10.60 -55.23 -22.50
N LYS A 710 -9.34 -55.35 -22.09
CA LYS A 710 -8.40 -56.37 -22.57
C LYS A 710 -8.86 -57.78 -22.19
N LEU A 711 -9.35 -57.94 -20.95
CA LEU A 711 -9.91 -59.20 -20.46
C LEU A 711 -11.23 -59.56 -21.16
N GLU A 712 -12.10 -58.60 -21.46
CA GLU A 712 -13.35 -58.82 -22.20
C GLU A 712 -13.10 -59.34 -23.62
N LEU A 713 -12.08 -58.81 -24.32
CA LEU A 713 -11.68 -59.32 -25.63
C LEU A 713 -11.19 -60.78 -25.54
N ILE A 714 -10.41 -61.12 -24.50
CA ILE A 714 -9.94 -62.49 -24.26
C ILE A 714 -11.12 -63.42 -23.94
N SER A 715 -12.08 -62.97 -23.13
CA SER A 715 -13.31 -63.70 -22.79
C SER A 715 -14.09 -64.06 -24.06
N GLY A 716 -14.26 -63.10 -24.97
CA GLY A 716 -14.92 -63.33 -26.25
C GLY A 716 -14.25 -64.43 -27.09
N ALA A 717 -12.91 -64.50 -27.07
CA ALA A 717 -12.17 -65.56 -27.75
C ALA A 717 -12.39 -66.95 -27.13
N LEU A 718 -12.34 -67.04 -25.80
CA LEU A 718 -12.59 -68.29 -25.06
C LEU A 718 -14.03 -68.80 -25.24
N GLN A 719 -15.00 -67.89 -25.29
CA GLN A 719 -16.41 -68.23 -25.54
C GLN A 719 -16.62 -68.78 -26.95
N ARG A 720 -16.05 -68.15 -27.98
CA ARG A 720 -16.17 -68.63 -29.36
C ARG A 720 -15.53 -70.00 -29.56
N TYR A 721 -14.41 -70.29 -28.90
CA TYR A 721 -13.83 -71.63 -28.91
C TYR A 721 -14.77 -72.66 -28.27
N ARG A 722 -15.34 -72.35 -27.09
CA ARG A 722 -16.32 -73.22 -26.41
C ARG A 722 -17.50 -73.57 -27.31
N ASP A 723 -18.06 -72.57 -27.99
CA ASP A 723 -19.20 -72.74 -28.88
C ASP A 723 -18.82 -73.56 -30.12
N SER A 724 -17.61 -73.37 -30.65
CA SER A 724 -17.07 -74.18 -31.75
C SER A 724 -16.95 -75.66 -31.37
N VAL A 725 -16.34 -75.96 -30.21
CA VAL A 725 -16.20 -77.33 -29.67
C VAL A 725 -17.57 -77.98 -29.46
N ARG A 726 -18.54 -77.24 -28.91
CA ARG A 726 -19.94 -77.69 -28.75
C ARG A 726 -20.62 -78.00 -30.08
N ARG A 727 -20.46 -77.14 -31.10
CA ARG A 727 -21.02 -77.37 -32.44
C ARG A 727 -20.39 -78.58 -33.13
N LYS A 728 -19.09 -78.81 -32.95
CA LYS A 728 -18.35 -79.96 -33.50
C LYS A 728 -18.62 -81.28 -32.75
N LYS A 729 -19.33 -81.25 -31.61
CA LYS A 729 -19.53 -82.40 -30.70
C LYS A 729 -18.23 -83.10 -30.29
N SER A 730 -17.14 -82.34 -30.14
CA SER A 730 -15.89 -82.90 -29.63
C SER A 730 -16.01 -83.14 -28.12
N GLU A 731 -15.54 -84.30 -27.65
CA GLU A 731 -15.56 -84.68 -26.22
C GLU A 731 -14.36 -84.12 -25.45
N GLN A 732 -13.37 -83.53 -26.12
CA GLN A 732 -12.14 -83.03 -25.52
C GLN A 732 -11.90 -81.56 -25.87
N TYR A 733 -11.58 -80.77 -24.85
CA TYR A 733 -11.04 -79.40 -25.00
C TYR A 733 -9.51 -79.46 -25.12
N ASP A 734 -8.91 -78.41 -25.69
CA ASP A 734 -7.46 -78.19 -25.63
C ASP A 734 -6.97 -78.23 -24.17
N GLU A 735 -5.80 -78.84 -23.93
CA GLU A 735 -5.24 -79.05 -22.58
C GLU A 735 -5.07 -77.74 -21.79
N VAL A 736 -4.87 -76.61 -22.49
CA VAL A 736 -4.65 -75.31 -21.87
C VAL A 736 -5.98 -74.58 -21.59
N TYR A 737 -7.08 -74.96 -22.24
CA TYR A 737 -8.36 -74.27 -22.14
C TYR A 737 -8.95 -74.24 -20.70
N PRO A 738 -9.03 -75.35 -19.95
CA PRO A 738 -9.52 -75.32 -18.57
C PRO A 738 -8.69 -74.41 -17.66
N LEU A 739 -7.36 -74.41 -17.84
CA LEU A 739 -6.42 -73.58 -17.08
C LEU A 739 -6.65 -72.09 -17.35
N MET A 740 -6.91 -71.72 -18.60
CA MET A 740 -7.21 -70.34 -18.98
C MET A 740 -8.53 -69.83 -18.40
N VAL A 741 -9.58 -70.67 -18.40
CA VAL A 741 -10.89 -70.30 -17.83
C VAL A 741 -10.77 -70.09 -16.32
N GLU A 742 -10.09 -70.99 -15.62
CA GLU A 742 -9.88 -70.86 -14.16
C GLU A 742 -9.09 -69.58 -13.81
N TYR A 743 -8.02 -69.29 -14.55
CA TYR A 743 -7.23 -68.07 -14.33
C TYR A 743 -8.03 -66.81 -14.69
N PHE A 744 -8.78 -66.83 -15.79
CA PHE A 744 -9.62 -65.72 -16.21
C PHE A 744 -10.72 -65.40 -15.19
N GLU A 745 -11.37 -66.41 -14.61
CA GLU A 745 -12.38 -66.21 -13.56
C GLU A 745 -11.78 -65.62 -12.29
N LYS A 746 -10.54 -66.00 -11.93
CA LYS A 746 -9.80 -65.37 -10.82
C LYS A 746 -9.50 -63.91 -11.13
N ALA A 747 -9.02 -63.59 -12.34
CA ALA A 747 -8.74 -62.23 -12.79
C ALA A 747 -9.98 -61.33 -12.83
N SER A 748 -11.07 -61.82 -13.39
CA SER A 748 -12.30 -61.04 -13.56
C SER A 748 -13.02 -60.73 -12.24
N LYS A 749 -12.75 -61.49 -11.17
CA LYS A 749 -13.33 -61.27 -9.84
C LYS A 749 -12.59 -60.21 -9.02
N VAL A 750 -11.35 -59.88 -9.38
CA VAL A 750 -10.51 -58.92 -8.64
C VAL A 750 -10.67 -57.49 -9.17
N ASP A 751 -11.11 -57.33 -10.42
CA ASP A 751 -11.42 -56.03 -11.04
C ASP A 751 -12.87 -55.54 -10.76
N HIS A 752 -13.54 -56.09 -9.74
CA HIS A 752 -14.91 -55.76 -9.32
C HIS A 752 -14.98 -54.97 -8.01
#